data_AF-A0A7L5YZF6-F1
#
_entry.id   AF-A0A7L5YZF6-F1
#
_cell.length_a   1.000
_cell.length_b   1.000
_cell.length_c   1.000
_cell.angle_alpha   90.00
_cell.angle_beta   90.00
_cell.angle_gamma   90.00
#
_symmetry.space_group_name_H-M   'P 1'
#
loop_
_entity.id
_entity.type
_entity.pdbx_description
1 polymer ?
#
loop_
_entity_poly.entity_id
_entity_poly.type
_entity_poly.pdbx_seq_one_letter_code
_entity_poly.pdbx_strand_id
1 'polypeptide(L)'
;MTPTPRRDTTNTLTPSVADKKDAEIPPREDLVTFVIDGQEVSVPKGTLVIRAAEQIGVQIPRFCDHPLLAPVGACRQCLVEVALPGPDGEPRTMMGPPGRVKPQASCTLVASPGMVVNTQLTSPIADKAQHGVMEQLLINHPLDCPVCDKGGECPLQNQAMSNGSGESRFSADGGVKRTFPKPINISAEILLDRERCVLCARCTRFSDQISGDPFIALIERGALQQVGIYEKEPYESYFSGNVIQICPVGALTSAAYRFRARPFDLVSTPSVAEHDSSGSAIRVDHRRGKVMRRLAGNDPEVNEEWITDKDRFAFNYAVGADRLTHPLVREDGELRPASWPEALAVAARGLQAATSAGVLTGGRLTVEDAYAYSKFARVVLGTNNIDFRVRALSAEEEAFLGSRVAGAPIDVTFSALEAADTVVLLGFEPEDENGAVFLRLRKASRAGTRIVSVAPFASRGLTKMAGTLVTCAPGAETDVIATLPDSLRDSGPVLTASSVLLVGERLAQTPGALTAALTLAEETGARLAWIPRRAGDRGAVEAGCLPTLLPGGRPVADAGARADLVADWGTSLPSAAGKDAEGILAGAANGAIGALLVAGIDPDDFPDAAAATGAIEAAGFVVSVEIRRSAITELADVVLPVAPAAEKAGSFLNWEGRMRGFEKVLEGSNALTDVRVLAGIAAELGIDLGISTSQAAAAELAGLGPWDGDRAAAPEVAAATPAASAPAGVRLATWKQLIDDGRMLTGDEAFLETARAGVALVSQATYEAASLDGVVTIGTGIGSVTLPVEVVDMVDDTVWVPTNNGGINLHRDLGATSGSIVTLTCSTEKSPNRGSQVADRRCRTGERRKRMTRIWAADSVSEVTGTDTILGFGNDPWWLVIIKAVLIFVVLVLLTLFTIWWERRVVARMQHRIGPNVHGPFGLLQSLADGIKLALKEDIIPKAADKIVFLLAPVISATAAFTTFAVIPFAGEVGLPWTDRVTRLQLTDMPVAVLFVLAVASVGIYGIVLAGWSSGSTYSLLGGLRSSAQMISYEVAMGLSLVAVFLYAGSMSTSEIVESQANTWYALILIPSFLIYCIAMVGETNRAPFDLPEAEGELVGGFHTEYSSLKFALFFLAEYINMVTVSALATTLFLGGYHAPWPFTQIFDGAMNQGYWGILWFLLKVMFFIWIFIWLRGTLPRMRYDQFMAFGWKRLIPISLVWIVAVATVRAITLEGGINRSTLLIAIGILAVIFMVLVLRGRTSHRPR
;
A
#
# COMPACT_ATOMS: atom_id res chain seq x y z
N MET A 1 -45.18 -37.09 -5.98
CA MET A 1 -44.48 -38.16 -5.25
C MET A 1 -43.29 -37.53 -4.57
N THR A 2 -43.44 -37.25 -3.29
CA THR A 2 -42.51 -36.55 -2.40
C THR A 2 -41.50 -37.56 -1.83
N PRO A 3 -40.18 -37.37 -2.00
CA PRO A 3 -39.19 -38.16 -1.28
C PRO A 3 -38.74 -37.42 -0.01
N THR A 4 -38.97 -38.09 1.12
CA THR A 4 -38.49 -37.80 2.47
C THR A 4 -36.96 -37.76 2.59
N PRO A 5 -36.40 -36.89 3.45
CA PRO A 5 -34.97 -36.88 3.76
C PRO A 5 -34.59 -38.03 4.72
N ARG A 6 -33.53 -38.76 4.40
CA ARG A 6 -32.92 -39.79 5.26
C ARG A 6 -32.02 -39.13 6.30
N ARG A 7 -32.06 -39.68 7.51
CA ARG A 7 -31.27 -39.35 8.69
C ARG A 7 -29.79 -39.63 8.46
N ASP A 8 -28.94 -38.64 8.74
CA ASP A 8 -27.51 -38.82 9.01
C ASP A 8 -27.33 -39.47 10.38
N THR A 9 -26.59 -40.57 10.39
CA THR A 9 -26.06 -41.21 11.61
C THR A 9 -24.54 -41.10 11.56
N THR A 10 -24.00 -40.04 12.15
CA THR A 10 -22.59 -39.95 12.55
C THR A 10 -22.52 -40.13 14.06
N ASN A 11 -21.80 -41.17 14.46
CA ASN A 11 -21.57 -41.61 15.83
C ASN A 11 -20.72 -40.55 16.57
N THR A 12 -21.34 -39.82 17.49
CA THR A 12 -20.63 -39.03 18.50
C THR A 12 -20.25 -39.94 19.67
N LEU A 13 -18.95 -40.17 19.85
CA LEU A 13 -18.41 -40.75 21.08
C LEU A 13 -18.54 -39.70 22.19
N THR A 14 -19.52 -39.88 23.08
CA THR A 14 -19.60 -39.19 24.37
C THR A 14 -18.50 -39.67 25.32
N PRO A 15 -17.67 -38.80 25.90
CA PRO A 15 -16.82 -39.19 27.02
C PRO A 15 -17.66 -39.31 28.31
N SER A 16 -17.39 -40.37 29.06
CA SER A 16 -18.07 -40.72 30.31
C SER A 16 -17.84 -39.69 31.41
N VAL A 17 -18.90 -39.40 32.15
CA VAL A 17 -18.92 -38.58 33.36
C VAL A 17 -18.15 -39.29 34.48
N ALA A 18 -17.04 -38.71 34.92
CA ALA A 18 -16.40 -39.03 36.20
C ALA A 18 -15.94 -37.72 36.88
N ASP A 19 -16.56 -37.46 38.03
CA ASP A 19 -16.23 -36.57 39.16
C ASP A 19 -15.55 -35.21 38.90
N LYS A 20 -16.38 -34.17 38.77
CA LYS A 20 -16.03 -32.77 39.06
C LYS A 20 -16.22 -32.49 40.56
N LYS A 21 -15.13 -32.29 41.29
CA LYS A 21 -15.10 -31.35 42.42
C LYS A 21 -14.04 -30.31 42.13
N ASP A 22 -14.47 -29.05 42.26
CA ASP A 22 -13.69 -27.82 42.26
C ASP A 22 -13.08 -27.39 40.91
N ALA A 23 -13.96 -27.09 39.94
CA ALA A 23 -13.64 -26.19 38.84
C ALA A 23 -14.17 -24.78 39.18
N GLU A 24 -13.28 -23.80 39.23
CA GLU A 24 -13.60 -22.37 39.42
C GLU A 24 -14.70 -21.92 38.45
N ILE A 25 -15.69 -21.23 39.02
CA ILE A 25 -16.83 -20.66 38.31
C ILE A 25 -16.30 -19.47 37.49
N PRO A 26 -16.52 -19.41 36.15
CA PRO A 26 -16.13 -18.25 35.36
C PRO A 26 -16.84 -16.99 35.89
N PRO A 27 -16.20 -15.80 35.80
CA PRO A 27 -16.81 -14.56 36.29
C PRO A 27 -18.18 -14.35 35.64
N ARG A 28 -19.20 -14.03 36.45
CA ARG A 28 -20.54 -13.69 35.96
C ARG A 28 -20.40 -12.53 34.96
N GLU A 29 -20.61 -12.80 33.68
CA GLU A 29 -20.65 -11.75 32.67
C GLU A 29 -21.79 -10.79 32.98
N ASP A 30 -21.51 -9.49 32.98
CA ASP A 30 -22.55 -8.45 33.07
C ASP A 30 -23.40 -8.49 31.79
N LEU A 31 -24.52 -9.20 31.85
CA LEU A 31 -25.46 -9.33 30.75
C LEU A 31 -26.37 -8.09 30.65
N VAL A 32 -26.66 -7.70 29.42
CA VAL A 32 -27.63 -6.66 29.07
C VAL A 32 -28.84 -7.33 28.42
N THR A 33 -30.02 -7.14 29.02
CA THR A 33 -31.29 -7.65 28.50
C THR A 33 -32.07 -6.55 27.78
N PHE A 34 -32.55 -6.85 26.58
CA PHE A 34 -33.31 -5.94 25.73
C PHE A 34 -34.18 -6.74 24.73
N VAL A 35 -35.02 -6.06 23.94
CA VAL A 35 -36.00 -6.71 23.05
C VAL A 35 -35.64 -6.49 21.58
N ILE A 36 -35.64 -7.56 20.76
CA ILE A 36 -35.52 -7.52 19.29
C ILE A 36 -36.76 -8.18 18.69
N ASP A 37 -37.53 -7.47 17.86
CA ASP A 37 -38.72 -8.01 17.17
C ASP A 37 -39.74 -8.70 18.12
N GLY A 38 -39.86 -8.18 19.35
CA GLY A 38 -40.72 -8.74 20.40
C GLY A 38 -40.13 -9.92 21.17
N GLN A 39 -38.92 -10.37 20.83
CA GLN A 39 -38.18 -11.41 21.56
C GLN A 39 -37.19 -10.78 22.55
N GLU A 40 -37.21 -11.23 23.80
CA GLU A 40 -36.21 -10.83 24.81
C GLU A 40 -34.87 -11.54 24.54
N VAL A 41 -33.79 -10.76 24.57
CA VAL A 41 -32.42 -11.22 24.30
C VAL A 41 -31.49 -10.69 25.38
N SER A 42 -30.64 -11.58 25.91
CA SER A 42 -29.57 -11.23 26.86
C SER A 42 -28.21 -11.47 26.21
N VAL A 43 -27.38 -10.42 26.16
CA VAL A 43 -26.05 -10.47 25.55
C VAL A 43 -24.99 -9.84 26.46
N PRO A 44 -23.70 -10.18 26.31
CA PRO A 44 -22.64 -9.51 27.04
C PRO A 44 -22.64 -7.99 26.80
N LYS A 45 -22.37 -7.21 27.85
CA LYS A 45 -22.23 -5.75 27.74
C LYS A 45 -21.21 -5.37 26.65
N GLY A 46 -21.57 -4.39 25.81
CA GLY A 46 -20.74 -3.96 24.68
C GLY A 46 -21.09 -4.64 23.35
N THR A 47 -21.93 -5.68 23.36
CA THR A 47 -22.42 -6.34 22.14
C THR A 47 -23.20 -5.37 21.26
N LEU A 48 -22.91 -5.36 19.96
CA LEU A 48 -23.63 -4.56 18.97
C LEU A 48 -25.00 -5.18 18.68
N VAL A 49 -26.02 -4.34 18.43
CA VAL A 49 -27.39 -4.79 18.12
C VAL A 49 -27.41 -5.76 16.94
N ILE A 50 -26.58 -5.54 15.92
CA ILE A 50 -26.49 -6.46 14.77
C ILE A 50 -26.00 -7.86 15.16
N ARG A 51 -25.08 -7.96 16.14
CA ARG A 51 -24.52 -9.23 16.63
C ARG A 51 -25.52 -9.96 17.52
N ALA A 52 -26.26 -9.21 18.34
CA ALA A 52 -27.34 -9.76 19.14
C ALA A 52 -28.49 -10.32 18.27
N ALA A 53 -28.84 -9.63 17.18
CA ALA A 53 -29.82 -10.12 16.22
C ALA A 53 -29.37 -11.44 15.55
N GLU A 54 -28.09 -11.58 15.23
CA GLU A 54 -27.53 -12.82 14.66
C GLU A 54 -27.66 -14.02 15.61
N GLN A 55 -27.49 -13.81 16.92
CA GLN A 55 -27.61 -14.89 17.93
C GLN A 55 -29.02 -15.49 18.01
N ILE A 56 -30.05 -14.71 17.68
CA ILE A 56 -31.45 -15.17 17.61
C ILE A 56 -31.90 -15.52 16.19
N GLY A 57 -30.97 -15.57 15.22
CA GLY A 57 -31.26 -15.91 13.83
C GLY A 57 -31.93 -14.81 13.00
N VAL A 58 -31.98 -13.57 13.51
CA VAL A 58 -32.54 -12.42 12.79
C VAL A 58 -31.45 -11.78 11.91
N GLN A 59 -31.59 -11.93 10.60
CA GLN A 59 -30.65 -11.35 9.64
C GLN A 59 -30.99 -9.90 9.30
N ILE A 60 -30.10 -8.98 9.64
CA ILE A 60 -30.19 -7.57 9.24
C ILE A 60 -29.29 -7.33 8.00
N PRO A 61 -29.82 -6.81 6.87
CA PRO A 61 -29.06 -6.50 5.66
C PRO A 61 -27.85 -5.57 5.89
N ARG A 62 -26.73 -5.83 5.22
CA ARG A 62 -25.44 -5.14 5.46
C ARG A 62 -24.43 -5.30 4.32
N PHE A 63 -23.52 -4.32 4.21
CA PHE A 63 -22.37 -4.36 3.30
C PHE A 63 -21.05 -3.89 3.90
N CYS A 64 -21.04 -2.89 4.79
CA CYS A 64 -19.79 -2.35 5.38
C CYS A 64 -19.38 -3.04 6.68
N ASP A 65 -20.33 -3.61 7.40
CA ASP A 65 -20.09 -4.37 8.63
C ASP A 65 -19.40 -5.70 8.34
N HIS A 66 -18.42 -6.07 9.16
CA HIS A 66 -17.74 -7.38 9.12
C HIS A 66 -17.36 -7.74 10.58
N PRO A 67 -17.57 -8.98 11.07
CA PRO A 67 -17.33 -9.33 12.47
C PRO A 67 -15.90 -9.06 12.96
N LEU A 68 -14.91 -9.33 12.09
CA LEU A 68 -13.49 -9.17 12.39
C LEU A 68 -12.94 -7.77 12.10
N LEU A 69 -13.77 -6.81 11.69
CA LEU A 69 -13.36 -5.42 11.49
C LEU A 69 -14.08 -4.53 12.49
N ALA A 70 -13.48 -3.43 12.92
CA ALA A 70 -14.16 -2.43 13.74
C ALA A 70 -15.54 -2.00 13.15
N PRO A 71 -16.51 -1.56 13.94
CA PRO A 71 -17.80 -1.17 13.40
C PRO A 71 -17.71 0.12 12.57
N VAL A 72 -18.39 0.16 11.43
CA VAL A 72 -18.53 1.38 10.61
C VAL A 72 -19.93 1.47 10.03
N GLY A 73 -20.57 2.64 10.16
CA GLY A 73 -21.91 2.92 9.66
C GLY A 73 -21.92 3.47 8.22
N ALA A 74 -21.12 2.92 7.30
CA ALA A 74 -20.92 3.49 5.97
C ALA A 74 -22.08 3.19 4.99
N CYS A 75 -22.45 1.92 4.82
CA CYS A 75 -23.43 1.51 3.79
C CYS A 75 -24.88 1.88 4.12
N ARG A 76 -25.21 2.11 5.39
CA ARG A 76 -26.57 2.38 5.89
C ARG A 76 -27.63 1.32 5.55
N GLN A 77 -27.23 0.11 5.13
CA GLN A 77 -28.18 -0.97 4.83
C GLN A 77 -28.76 -1.64 6.10
N CYS A 78 -28.09 -1.49 7.24
CA CYS A 78 -28.44 -2.12 8.52
C CYS A 78 -29.34 -1.25 9.41
N LEU A 79 -30.21 -0.44 8.80
CA LEU A 79 -31.08 0.47 9.53
C LEU A 79 -32.22 -0.30 10.22
N VAL A 80 -32.41 -0.02 11.51
CA VAL A 80 -33.46 -0.57 12.37
C VAL A 80 -34.18 0.55 13.11
N GLU A 81 -35.41 0.30 13.53
CA GLU A 81 -36.15 1.21 14.42
C GLU A 81 -35.79 0.90 15.87
N VAL A 82 -35.48 1.94 16.65
CA VAL A 82 -35.00 1.79 18.03
C VAL A 82 -35.79 2.72 18.94
N ALA A 83 -36.29 2.14 20.03
CA ALA A 83 -36.83 2.87 21.17
C ALA A 83 -35.95 2.63 22.40
N LEU A 84 -35.71 3.70 23.15
CA LEU A 84 -34.96 3.69 24.40
C LEU A 84 -35.90 4.03 25.57
N PRO A 85 -35.67 3.50 26.77
CA PRO A 85 -36.48 3.84 27.94
C PRO A 85 -36.32 5.33 28.27
N GLY A 86 -37.44 6.04 28.41
CA GLY A 86 -37.49 7.41 28.88
C GLY A 86 -37.25 7.53 30.40
N PRO A 87 -37.17 8.76 30.94
CA PRO A 87 -37.07 8.98 32.39
C PRO A 87 -38.22 8.37 33.20
N ASP A 88 -39.35 8.15 32.54
CA ASP A 88 -40.60 7.54 33.01
C ASP A 88 -40.64 6.00 32.82
N GLY A 89 -39.61 5.40 32.23
CA GLY A 89 -39.54 3.96 31.95
C GLY A 89 -40.23 3.54 30.64
N GLU A 90 -41.01 4.42 30.03
CA GLU A 90 -41.72 4.14 28.77
C GLU A 90 -40.77 4.23 27.56
N PRO A 91 -40.86 3.29 26.58
CA PRO A 91 -39.99 3.28 25.42
C PRO A 91 -40.32 4.45 24.47
N ARG A 92 -39.33 5.32 24.23
CA ARG A 92 -39.44 6.46 23.31
C ARG A 92 -38.62 6.21 22.06
N THR A 93 -39.30 6.25 20.92
CA THR A 93 -38.68 6.05 19.60
C THR A 93 -37.78 7.23 19.22
N MET A 94 -36.64 6.94 18.62
CA MET A 94 -35.71 7.96 18.12
C MET A 94 -36.34 8.80 17.01
N MET A 95 -36.53 10.10 17.27
CA MET A 95 -37.12 11.08 16.34
C MET A 95 -36.04 11.94 15.68
N GLY A 96 -36.17 12.23 14.38
CA GLY A 96 -35.38 13.20 13.63
C GLY A 96 -36.23 14.39 13.14
N PRO A 97 -35.62 15.50 12.70
CA PRO A 97 -36.37 16.66 12.21
C PRO A 97 -37.07 16.35 10.87
N PRO A 98 -38.35 16.73 10.64
CA PRO A 98 -39.31 17.39 11.53
C PRO A 98 -40.30 16.37 12.16
N GLY A 99 -39.87 15.65 13.21
CA GLY A 99 -40.72 14.70 13.95
C GLY A 99 -40.94 13.34 13.27
N ARG A 100 -40.01 12.90 12.41
CA ARG A 100 -40.09 11.57 11.76
C ARG A 100 -39.21 10.56 12.50
N VAL A 101 -39.62 9.30 12.56
CA VAL A 101 -38.76 8.22 13.08
C VAL A 101 -37.44 8.24 12.30
N LYS A 102 -36.33 8.26 13.04
CA LYS A 102 -34.97 8.22 12.51
C LYS A 102 -34.42 6.81 12.73
N PRO A 103 -34.39 5.94 11.71
CA PRO A 103 -33.76 4.63 11.82
C PRO A 103 -32.29 4.74 12.23
N GLN A 104 -31.83 3.80 13.04
CA GLN A 104 -30.46 3.74 13.56
C GLN A 104 -29.69 2.59 12.89
N ALA A 105 -28.38 2.76 12.72
CA ALA A 105 -27.54 1.71 12.17
C ALA A 105 -27.20 0.68 13.26
N SER A 106 -27.71 -0.55 13.11
CA SER A 106 -27.51 -1.61 14.11
C SER A 106 -26.05 -2.06 14.24
N CYS A 107 -25.22 -1.85 13.19
CA CYS A 107 -23.81 -2.22 13.20
C CYS A 107 -22.90 -1.30 14.03
N THR A 108 -23.40 -0.14 14.48
CA THR A 108 -22.63 0.78 15.35
C THR A 108 -23.35 1.04 16.67
N LEU A 109 -24.52 0.43 16.88
CA LEU A 109 -25.34 0.62 18.06
C LEU A 109 -25.04 -0.48 19.07
N VAL A 110 -24.61 -0.10 20.26
CA VAL A 110 -24.37 -1.02 21.38
C VAL A 110 -25.70 -1.32 22.08
N ALA A 111 -25.95 -2.58 22.43
CA ALA A 111 -27.12 -2.99 23.19
C ALA A 111 -27.13 -2.34 24.59
N SER A 112 -28.29 -1.85 25.02
CA SER A 112 -28.49 -1.21 26.31
C SER A 112 -29.73 -1.76 27.01
N PRO A 113 -29.78 -1.79 28.35
CA PRO A 113 -30.93 -2.31 29.09
C PRO A 113 -32.24 -1.61 28.69
N GLY A 114 -33.31 -2.39 28.51
CA GLY A 114 -34.64 -1.86 28.17
C GLY A 114 -34.76 -1.28 26.75
N MET A 115 -33.73 -1.44 25.90
CA MET A 115 -33.82 -1.08 24.48
C MET A 115 -34.85 -1.97 23.77
N VAL A 116 -35.64 -1.39 22.87
CA VAL A 116 -36.52 -2.14 21.97
C VAL A 116 -36.08 -1.86 20.54
N VAL A 117 -35.76 -2.92 19.81
CA VAL A 117 -35.29 -2.89 18.42
C VAL A 117 -36.29 -3.60 17.54
N ASN A 118 -36.83 -2.90 16.54
CA ASN A 118 -37.69 -3.47 15.51
C ASN A 118 -36.94 -3.46 14.18
N THR A 119 -36.70 -4.63 13.61
CA THR A 119 -35.99 -4.81 12.34
C THR A 119 -36.92 -4.61 11.14
N GLN A 120 -36.42 -4.85 9.92
CA GLN A 120 -37.27 -4.80 8.72
C GLN A 120 -38.43 -5.81 8.74
N LEU A 121 -38.35 -6.84 9.60
CA LEU A 121 -39.41 -7.84 9.73
C LEU A 121 -40.66 -7.28 10.44
N THR A 122 -40.47 -6.35 11.38
CA THR A 122 -41.54 -5.83 12.23
C THR A 122 -41.77 -4.32 12.08
N SER A 123 -40.82 -3.58 11.49
CA SER A 123 -40.91 -2.14 11.25
C SER A 123 -41.00 -1.82 9.75
N PRO A 124 -42.17 -1.31 9.28
CA PRO A 124 -42.31 -0.79 7.91
C PRO A 124 -41.37 0.39 7.60
N ILE A 125 -40.91 1.10 8.63
CA ILE A 125 -40.00 2.24 8.48
C ILE A 125 -38.58 1.76 8.20
N ALA A 126 -38.12 0.75 8.95
CA ALA A 126 -36.83 0.10 8.70
C ALA A 126 -36.81 -0.54 7.31
N ASP A 127 -37.85 -1.30 6.96
CA ASP A 127 -37.99 -1.93 5.64
C ASP A 127 -37.92 -0.91 4.48
N LYS A 128 -38.72 0.16 4.57
CA LYS A 128 -38.70 1.24 3.58
C LYS A 128 -37.34 1.92 3.47
N ALA A 129 -36.65 2.13 4.59
CA ALA A 129 -35.31 2.74 4.60
C ALA A 129 -34.30 1.85 3.88
N GLN A 130 -34.33 0.53 4.12
CA GLN A 130 -33.45 -0.45 3.48
C GLN A 130 -33.67 -0.53 1.95
N HIS A 131 -34.92 -0.48 1.49
CA HIS A 131 -35.24 -0.39 0.06
C HIS A 131 -34.70 0.90 -0.58
N GLY A 132 -34.84 2.04 0.11
CA GLY A 132 -34.31 3.32 -0.35
C GLY A 132 -32.78 3.35 -0.43
N VAL A 133 -32.09 2.74 0.54
CA VAL A 133 -30.63 2.62 0.52
C VAL A 133 -30.18 1.68 -0.62
N MET A 134 -30.89 0.58 -0.86
CA MET A 134 -30.60 -0.32 -1.97
C MET A 134 -30.66 0.40 -3.32
N GLU A 135 -31.69 1.22 -3.56
CA GLU A 135 -31.79 2.02 -4.79
C GLU A 135 -30.59 2.99 -4.94
N GLN A 136 -30.14 3.63 -3.84
CA GLN A 136 -28.97 4.51 -3.85
C GLN A 136 -27.65 3.76 -4.11
N LEU A 137 -27.51 2.53 -3.61
CA LEU A 137 -26.32 1.72 -3.89
C LEU A 137 -26.28 1.26 -5.35
N LEU A 138 -27.45 0.96 -5.94
CA LEU A 138 -27.58 0.48 -7.32
C LEU A 138 -27.55 1.60 -8.37
N ILE A 139 -27.74 2.87 -7.97
CA ILE A 139 -27.81 4.01 -8.91
C ILE A 139 -26.61 4.04 -9.87
N ASN A 140 -25.40 3.86 -9.33
CA ASN A 140 -24.14 3.88 -10.08
C ASN A 140 -23.52 2.49 -10.29
N HIS A 141 -24.10 1.42 -9.73
CA HIS A 141 -23.57 0.08 -9.94
C HIS A 141 -23.79 -0.35 -11.41
N PRO A 142 -22.78 -0.93 -12.09
CA PRO A 142 -22.89 -1.32 -13.49
C PRO A 142 -23.76 -2.58 -13.63
N LEU A 143 -24.38 -2.74 -14.80
CA LEU A 143 -25.22 -3.90 -15.14
C LEU A 143 -24.37 -5.10 -15.61
N ASP A 144 -23.28 -5.35 -14.91
CA ASP A 144 -22.26 -6.34 -15.29
C ASP A 144 -22.57 -7.76 -14.77
N CYS A 145 -23.69 -7.99 -14.09
CA CYS A 145 -23.97 -9.28 -13.41
C CYS A 145 -23.69 -10.55 -14.25
N PRO A 146 -24.05 -10.61 -15.55
CA PRO A 146 -23.76 -11.79 -16.39
C PRO A 146 -22.26 -12.05 -16.62
N VAL A 147 -21.44 -11.01 -16.61
CA VAL A 147 -19.99 -11.08 -16.91
C VAL A 147 -19.12 -10.93 -15.66
N CYS A 148 -19.67 -10.45 -14.54
CA CYS A 148 -18.98 -10.20 -13.28
C CYS A 148 -18.66 -11.52 -12.56
N ASP A 149 -17.39 -11.82 -12.28
CA ASP A 149 -16.95 -13.08 -11.67
C ASP A 149 -17.52 -13.36 -10.27
N LYS A 150 -17.95 -12.32 -9.55
CA LYS A 150 -18.60 -12.44 -8.23
C LYS A 150 -20.09 -12.82 -8.34
N GLY A 151 -20.70 -12.77 -9.53
CA GLY A 151 -22.14 -13.03 -9.65
C GLY A 151 -22.49 -14.49 -9.33
N GLY A 152 -23.50 -14.71 -8.51
CA GLY A 152 -23.81 -16.00 -7.87
C GLY A 152 -23.31 -16.10 -6.42
N GLU A 153 -22.30 -15.32 -6.04
CA GLU A 153 -21.79 -15.23 -4.65
C GLU A 153 -21.73 -13.78 -4.14
N CYS A 154 -22.42 -12.85 -4.80
CA CYS A 154 -22.37 -11.41 -4.53
C CYS A 154 -23.48 -11.02 -3.54
N PRO A 155 -23.17 -10.63 -2.28
CA PRO A 155 -24.16 -10.12 -1.35
C PRO A 155 -25.03 -8.98 -1.90
N LEU A 156 -24.47 -8.09 -2.73
CA LEU A 156 -25.24 -7.00 -3.34
C LEU A 156 -26.31 -7.55 -4.30
N GLN A 157 -25.97 -8.58 -5.09
CA GLN A 157 -26.92 -9.22 -6.00
C GLN A 157 -28.06 -9.86 -5.21
N ASN A 158 -27.74 -10.63 -4.16
CA ASN A 158 -28.74 -11.31 -3.34
C ASN A 158 -29.67 -10.32 -2.64
N GLN A 159 -29.11 -9.25 -2.04
CA GLN A 159 -29.90 -8.23 -1.35
C GLN A 159 -30.65 -7.31 -2.31
N ALA A 160 -30.18 -7.13 -3.55
CA ALA A 160 -30.95 -6.43 -4.59
C ALA A 160 -32.18 -7.23 -5.02
N MET A 161 -32.12 -8.56 -5.00
CA MET A 161 -33.29 -9.40 -5.29
C MET A 161 -34.31 -9.41 -4.14
N SER A 162 -33.87 -9.24 -2.89
CA SER A 162 -34.78 -9.23 -1.73
C SER A 162 -35.31 -7.84 -1.37
N ASN A 163 -34.48 -6.80 -1.46
CA ASN A 163 -34.77 -5.44 -0.99
C ASN A 163 -34.66 -4.37 -2.10
N GLY A 164 -34.41 -4.76 -3.34
CA GLY A 164 -34.30 -3.84 -4.48
C GLY A 164 -35.59 -3.77 -5.31
N SER A 165 -35.76 -2.66 -6.03
CA SER A 165 -36.83 -2.49 -7.01
C SER A 165 -36.36 -2.92 -8.40
N GLY A 166 -37.25 -3.49 -9.21
CA GLY A 166 -36.95 -3.87 -10.59
C GLY A 166 -36.68 -2.69 -11.53
N GLU A 167 -37.15 -1.50 -11.17
CA GLU A 167 -36.93 -0.24 -11.90
C GLU A 167 -36.37 0.82 -10.95
N SER A 168 -35.50 1.70 -11.47
CA SER A 168 -34.95 2.82 -10.70
C SER A 168 -35.61 4.13 -11.11
N ARG A 169 -36.01 4.93 -10.12
CA ARG A 169 -36.61 6.26 -10.36
C ARG A 169 -35.61 7.24 -10.99
N PHE A 170 -34.32 6.99 -10.85
CA PHE A 170 -33.24 7.81 -11.41
C PHE A 170 -32.97 7.52 -12.91
N SER A 171 -33.62 6.50 -13.48
CA SER A 171 -33.47 6.16 -14.91
C SER A 171 -34.40 6.97 -15.83
N ALA A 172 -35.53 7.45 -15.31
CA ALA A 172 -36.57 8.13 -16.08
C ALA A 172 -36.14 9.50 -16.65
N ASP A 173 -35.15 10.16 -16.03
CA ASP A 173 -34.65 11.49 -16.44
C ASP A 173 -33.40 11.44 -17.34
N GLY A 174 -33.03 10.26 -17.89
CA GLY A 174 -31.85 10.11 -18.74
C GLY A 174 -30.52 10.06 -17.97
N GLY A 175 -30.55 9.67 -16.70
CA GLY A 175 -29.36 9.55 -15.85
C GLY A 175 -28.33 8.55 -16.39
N VAL A 176 -27.12 9.02 -16.68
CA VAL A 176 -25.99 8.20 -17.12
C VAL A 176 -25.28 7.62 -15.89
N LYS A 177 -25.11 6.29 -15.84
CA LYS A 177 -24.33 5.62 -14.78
C LYS A 177 -22.86 6.05 -14.83
N ARG A 178 -22.23 6.14 -13.67
CA ARG A 178 -20.78 6.45 -13.56
C ARG A 178 -19.93 5.42 -14.32
N THR A 179 -18.96 5.91 -15.09
CA THR A 179 -18.01 5.08 -15.83
C THR A 179 -16.56 5.34 -15.44
N PHE A 180 -15.74 4.29 -15.39
CA PHE A 180 -14.30 4.34 -15.13
C PHE A 180 -13.53 3.38 -16.05
N PRO A 181 -12.21 3.57 -16.22
CA PRO A 181 -11.35 2.53 -16.79
C PRO A 181 -11.46 1.21 -16.01
N LYS A 182 -11.61 0.09 -16.71
CA LYS A 182 -11.72 -1.25 -16.13
C LYS A 182 -11.02 -2.31 -16.99
N PRO A 183 -10.28 -3.27 -16.39
CA PRO A 183 -9.79 -3.28 -15.01
C PRO A 183 -8.59 -2.34 -14.80
N ILE A 184 -8.34 -1.94 -13.55
CA ILE A 184 -7.10 -1.28 -13.13
C ILE A 184 -6.28 -2.28 -12.32
N ASN A 185 -5.00 -2.45 -12.66
CA ASN A 185 -4.09 -3.29 -11.88
C ASN A 185 -3.67 -2.50 -10.63
N ILE A 186 -3.99 -3.02 -9.44
CA ILE A 186 -3.50 -2.43 -8.18
C ILE A 186 -2.31 -3.20 -7.62
N SER A 187 -2.18 -4.48 -7.98
CA SER A 187 -0.96 -5.29 -7.93
C SER A 187 -0.99 -6.26 -9.11
N ALA A 188 0.04 -7.10 -9.26
CA ALA A 188 0.03 -8.17 -10.26
C ALA A 188 -1.13 -9.15 -10.05
N GLU A 189 -1.43 -9.48 -8.78
CA GLU A 189 -2.51 -10.40 -8.40
C GLU A 189 -3.91 -9.77 -8.36
N ILE A 190 -4.01 -8.49 -8.01
CA ILE A 190 -5.29 -7.87 -7.66
C ILE A 190 -5.71 -6.82 -8.70
N LEU A 191 -6.89 -7.05 -9.26
CA LEU A 191 -7.53 -6.17 -10.25
C LEU A 191 -8.70 -5.41 -9.60
N LEU A 192 -8.82 -4.12 -9.94
CA LEU A 192 -9.83 -3.20 -9.43
C LEU A 192 -10.77 -2.71 -10.55
N ASP A 193 -12.05 -3.05 -10.43
CA ASP A 193 -13.16 -2.52 -11.23
C ASP A 193 -13.94 -1.47 -10.40
N ARG A 194 -13.52 -0.20 -10.48
CA ARG A 194 -14.06 0.89 -9.62
C ARG A 194 -15.55 1.13 -9.78
N GLU A 195 -16.11 0.87 -10.96
CA GLU A 195 -17.54 1.01 -11.23
C GLU A 195 -18.38 0.12 -10.30
N ARG A 196 -17.89 -1.07 -9.95
CA ARG A 196 -18.61 -2.05 -9.12
C ARG A 196 -18.56 -1.73 -7.63
N CYS A 197 -17.67 -0.84 -7.18
CA CYS A 197 -17.47 -0.55 -5.77
C CYS A 197 -18.67 0.19 -5.13
N VAL A 198 -19.14 -0.32 -3.99
CA VAL A 198 -20.23 0.26 -3.18
C VAL A 198 -19.73 1.08 -1.97
N LEU A 199 -18.44 1.45 -1.95
CA LEU A 199 -17.81 2.29 -0.92
C LEU A 199 -18.01 1.78 0.52
N CYS A 200 -18.01 0.45 0.70
CA CYS A 200 -18.20 -0.18 2.00
C CYS A 200 -16.98 -0.03 2.93
N ALA A 201 -15.83 0.40 2.41
CA ALA A 201 -14.54 0.52 3.09
C ALA A 201 -13.94 -0.79 3.65
N ARG A 202 -14.52 -1.98 3.40
CA ARG A 202 -13.98 -3.24 3.95
C ARG A 202 -12.54 -3.51 3.53
N CYS A 203 -12.19 -3.29 2.25
CA CYS A 203 -10.84 -3.52 1.75
C CYS A 203 -9.81 -2.59 2.41
N THR A 204 -10.05 -1.28 2.42
CA THR A 204 -9.13 -0.30 3.02
C THR A 204 -8.98 -0.50 4.52
N ARG A 205 -10.05 -0.94 5.18
CA ARG A 205 -10.04 -1.25 6.61
C ARG A 205 -9.35 -2.57 6.93
N PHE A 206 -9.46 -3.59 6.07
CA PHE A 206 -8.65 -4.79 6.19
C PHE A 206 -7.16 -4.45 6.09
N SER A 207 -6.79 -3.67 5.07
CA SER A 207 -5.41 -3.22 4.82
C SER A 207 -4.81 -2.49 6.02
N ASP A 208 -5.57 -1.59 6.64
CA ASP A 208 -5.11 -0.84 7.83
C ASP A 208 -5.22 -1.64 9.15
N GLN A 209 -6.36 -2.27 9.40
CA GLN A 209 -6.71 -2.83 10.71
C GLN A 209 -6.18 -4.24 10.91
N ILE A 210 -6.05 -5.05 9.85
CA ILE A 210 -5.66 -6.45 9.93
C ILE A 210 -4.20 -6.63 9.49
N SER A 211 -3.88 -6.40 8.21
CA SER A 211 -2.53 -6.66 7.68
C SER A 211 -1.51 -5.59 8.05
N GLY A 212 -1.96 -4.36 8.35
CA GLY A 212 -1.05 -3.22 8.60
C GLY A 212 -0.32 -2.75 7.35
N ASP A 213 -0.95 -2.90 6.19
CA ASP A 213 -0.46 -2.57 4.85
C ASP A 213 -1.39 -1.57 4.16
N PRO A 214 -1.42 -0.29 4.59
CA PRO A 214 -2.43 0.68 4.18
C PRO A 214 -2.26 1.21 2.74
N PHE A 215 -1.82 0.40 1.78
CA PHE A 215 -1.55 0.79 0.38
C PHE A 215 -2.79 1.23 -0.42
N ILE A 216 -3.99 0.88 0.05
CA ILE A 216 -5.26 1.31 -0.56
C ILE A 216 -6.09 2.16 0.40
N ALA A 217 -6.65 3.24 -0.12
CA ALA A 217 -7.46 4.18 0.65
C ALA A 217 -8.67 4.68 -0.15
N LEU A 218 -9.65 5.26 0.55
CA LEU A 218 -10.72 6.01 -0.11
C LEU A 218 -10.23 7.43 -0.43
N ILE A 219 -10.05 7.70 -1.72
CA ILE A 219 -9.62 8.99 -2.26
C ILE A 219 -10.84 9.77 -2.79
N GLU A 220 -10.65 11.06 -3.05
CA GLU A 220 -11.70 12.01 -3.45
C GLU A 220 -12.81 12.16 -2.38
N ARG A 221 -13.88 12.93 -2.67
CA ARG A 221 -15.00 13.19 -1.75
C ARG A 221 -16.36 13.12 -2.45
N GLY A 222 -17.42 12.88 -1.67
CA GLY A 222 -18.79 12.85 -2.17
C GLY A 222 -19.00 11.75 -3.23
N ALA A 223 -19.73 12.07 -4.31
CA ALA A 223 -20.04 11.12 -5.38
C ALA A 223 -18.79 10.64 -6.17
N LEU A 224 -17.67 11.36 -6.08
CA LEU A 224 -16.41 11.00 -6.74
C LEU A 224 -15.53 10.08 -5.88
N GLN A 225 -15.91 9.84 -4.62
CA GLN A 225 -15.14 8.98 -3.73
C GLN A 225 -14.96 7.58 -4.33
N GLN A 226 -13.74 7.08 -4.25
CA GLN A 226 -13.34 5.81 -4.88
C GLN A 226 -12.15 5.18 -4.14
N VAL A 227 -11.95 3.89 -4.34
CA VAL A 227 -10.73 3.22 -3.88
C VAL A 227 -9.56 3.62 -4.79
N GLY A 228 -8.51 4.16 -4.20
CA GLY A 228 -7.26 4.52 -4.86
C GLY A 228 -6.08 3.74 -4.30
N ILE A 229 -5.01 3.65 -5.11
CA ILE A 229 -3.67 3.19 -4.72
C ILE A 229 -2.74 4.41 -4.65
N TYR A 230 -1.61 4.28 -3.96
CA TYR A 230 -0.51 5.24 -4.09
C TYR A 230 0.06 5.18 -5.51
N GLU A 231 0.24 6.34 -6.17
CA GLU A 231 0.60 6.39 -7.60
C GLU A 231 1.95 5.73 -7.95
N LYS A 232 2.84 5.57 -6.96
CA LYS A 232 4.18 5.01 -7.15
C LYS A 232 4.42 3.67 -6.44
N GLU A 233 3.47 3.22 -5.63
CA GLU A 233 3.62 2.02 -4.81
C GLU A 233 2.44 1.08 -5.11
N PRO A 234 2.68 -0.05 -5.82
CA PRO A 234 1.65 -1.07 -6.00
C PRO A 234 1.25 -1.67 -4.64
N TYR A 235 0.11 -2.37 -4.63
CA TYR A 235 -0.41 -3.01 -3.42
C TYR A 235 0.39 -4.28 -3.07
N GLU A 236 1.61 -4.11 -2.56
CA GLU A 236 2.54 -5.18 -2.18
C GLU A 236 2.37 -5.57 -0.70
N SER A 237 1.46 -6.51 -0.47
CA SER A 237 1.20 -7.10 0.84
C SER A 237 1.15 -8.62 0.71
N TYR A 238 1.70 -9.33 1.69
CA TYR A 238 1.55 -10.79 1.81
C TYR A 238 0.13 -11.26 2.13
N PHE A 239 -0.81 -10.33 2.30
CA PHE A 239 -2.19 -10.61 2.67
C PHE A 239 -3.17 -9.95 1.69
N SER A 240 -2.68 -9.47 0.54
CA SER A 240 -3.44 -8.66 -0.41
C SER A 240 -4.68 -9.39 -0.93
N GLY A 241 -4.61 -10.70 -1.16
CA GLY A 241 -5.69 -11.48 -1.73
C GLY A 241 -6.92 -11.62 -0.82
N ASN A 242 -6.80 -11.35 0.48
CA ASN A 242 -7.97 -11.29 1.38
C ASN A 242 -8.95 -10.19 0.96
N VAL A 243 -8.50 -9.14 0.26
CA VAL A 243 -9.40 -8.08 -0.22
C VAL A 243 -10.38 -8.57 -1.29
N ILE A 244 -10.04 -9.63 -2.04
CA ILE A 244 -10.94 -10.27 -3.02
C ILE A 244 -12.13 -10.91 -2.31
N GLN A 245 -11.85 -11.61 -1.21
CA GLN A 245 -12.84 -12.33 -0.43
C GLN A 245 -13.74 -11.37 0.34
N ILE A 246 -13.15 -10.40 1.04
CA ILE A 246 -13.87 -9.46 1.90
C ILE A 246 -14.75 -8.49 1.12
N CYS A 247 -14.43 -8.23 -0.16
CA CYS A 247 -15.21 -7.35 -1.02
C CYS A 247 -16.61 -7.95 -1.28
N PRO A 248 -17.69 -7.26 -0.90
CA PRO A 248 -19.06 -7.78 -1.05
C PRO A 248 -19.59 -7.70 -2.50
N VAL A 249 -18.75 -7.26 -3.44
CA VAL A 249 -19.07 -7.03 -4.84
C VAL A 249 -17.88 -7.45 -5.69
N GLY A 250 -18.05 -7.57 -7.02
CA GLY A 250 -16.95 -7.90 -7.94
C GLY A 250 -16.01 -6.74 -8.26
N ALA A 251 -15.73 -5.86 -7.29
CA ALA A 251 -14.84 -4.71 -7.49
C ALA A 251 -13.37 -5.09 -7.38
N LEU A 252 -13.02 -6.03 -6.50
CA LEU A 252 -11.66 -6.56 -6.34
C LEU A 252 -11.67 -8.03 -6.75
N THR A 253 -10.87 -8.38 -7.76
CA THR A 253 -10.83 -9.73 -8.36
C THR A 253 -9.40 -10.21 -8.53
N SER A 254 -9.15 -11.51 -8.40
CA SER A 254 -7.85 -12.12 -8.73
C SER A 254 -7.61 -12.10 -10.24
N ALA A 255 -6.38 -11.77 -10.64
CA ALA A 255 -5.92 -11.84 -12.02
C ALA A 255 -5.98 -13.28 -12.57
N ALA A 256 -5.57 -14.27 -11.77
CA ALA A 256 -5.60 -15.69 -12.14
C ALA A 256 -7.02 -16.23 -12.39
N TYR A 257 -7.99 -15.82 -11.57
CA TYR A 257 -9.38 -16.33 -11.60
C TYR A 257 -10.33 -15.55 -12.53
N ARG A 258 -9.99 -14.31 -12.92
CA ARG A 258 -10.86 -13.45 -13.73
C ARG A 258 -11.30 -14.14 -15.02
N PHE A 259 -12.60 -14.17 -15.29
CA PHE A 259 -13.22 -14.81 -16.46
C PHE A 259 -12.89 -16.30 -16.67
N ARG A 260 -12.62 -17.05 -15.59
CA ARG A 260 -12.34 -18.50 -15.68
C ARG A 260 -13.57 -19.39 -15.49
N ALA A 261 -14.41 -19.08 -14.52
CA ALA A 261 -15.60 -19.86 -14.18
C ALA A 261 -16.62 -19.00 -13.40
N ARG A 262 -17.87 -19.47 -13.31
CA ARG A 262 -18.87 -18.89 -12.41
C ARG A 262 -18.80 -19.58 -11.05
N PRO A 263 -19.06 -18.87 -9.94
CA PRO A 263 -19.08 -19.47 -8.60
C PRO A 263 -19.97 -20.72 -8.49
N PHE A 264 -21.14 -20.73 -9.11
CA PHE A 264 -22.07 -21.87 -9.11
C PHE A 264 -21.65 -23.03 -10.04
N ASP A 265 -20.61 -22.86 -10.86
CA ASP A 265 -20.02 -23.95 -11.66
C ASP A 265 -18.90 -24.69 -10.90
N LEU A 266 -18.51 -24.19 -9.72
CA LEU A 266 -17.39 -24.72 -8.94
C LEU A 266 -17.90 -25.70 -7.88
N VAL A 267 -17.08 -26.70 -7.59
CA VAL A 267 -17.22 -27.55 -6.41
C VAL A 267 -16.26 -27.02 -5.34
N SER A 268 -16.79 -26.72 -4.16
CA SER A 268 -16.02 -26.21 -3.03
C SER A 268 -15.76 -27.31 -2.01
N THR A 269 -14.49 -27.55 -1.71
CA THR A 269 -14.06 -28.56 -0.72
C THR A 269 -13.29 -27.87 0.41
N PRO A 270 -13.68 -28.03 1.69
CA PRO A 270 -12.86 -27.61 2.83
C PRO A 270 -11.51 -28.33 2.84
N SER A 271 -10.44 -27.61 3.19
CA SER A 271 -9.07 -28.14 3.23
C SER A 271 -8.21 -27.33 4.22
N VAL A 272 -6.95 -27.71 4.36
CA VAL A 272 -5.94 -27.04 5.18
C VAL A 272 -4.79 -26.59 4.28
N ALA A 273 -4.20 -25.43 4.58
CA ALA A 273 -3.04 -24.92 3.86
C ALA A 273 -1.77 -25.76 4.11
N GLU A 274 -1.01 -26.03 3.05
CA GLU A 274 0.14 -26.94 3.05
C GLU A 274 1.51 -26.23 3.07
N HIS A 275 1.53 -24.90 3.25
CA HIS A 275 2.75 -24.10 3.07
C HIS A 275 3.50 -23.76 4.35
N ASP A 276 2.81 -23.42 5.42
CA ASP A 276 3.41 -23.08 6.71
C ASP A 276 2.81 -23.88 7.86
N SER A 277 3.44 -23.81 9.04
CA SER A 277 3.04 -24.56 10.23
C SER A 277 1.77 -24.06 10.92
N SER A 278 1.06 -23.06 10.38
CA SER A 278 -0.17 -22.52 11.00
C SER A 278 -1.34 -23.49 10.92
N GLY A 279 -1.43 -24.26 9.83
CA GLY A 279 -2.59 -25.11 9.56
C GLY A 279 -3.88 -24.32 9.29
N SER A 280 -3.75 -23.17 8.60
CA SER A 280 -4.87 -22.29 8.23
C SER A 280 -5.97 -23.06 7.49
N ALA A 281 -7.21 -22.88 7.89
CA ALA A 281 -8.36 -23.42 7.19
C ALA A 281 -8.55 -22.70 5.85
N ILE A 282 -8.69 -23.48 4.77
CA ILE A 282 -8.94 -22.99 3.42
C ILE A 282 -10.13 -23.70 2.78
N ARG A 283 -10.68 -23.09 1.75
CA ARG A 283 -11.64 -23.69 0.84
C ARG A 283 -11.03 -23.75 -0.55
N VAL A 284 -10.95 -24.94 -1.12
CA VAL A 284 -10.42 -25.14 -2.48
C VAL A 284 -11.59 -25.29 -3.44
N ASP A 285 -11.72 -24.36 -4.37
CA ASP A 285 -12.75 -24.42 -5.40
C ASP A 285 -12.15 -25.00 -6.69
N HIS A 286 -12.75 -26.06 -7.21
CA HIS A 286 -12.25 -26.77 -8.39
C HIS A 286 -13.35 -27.00 -9.44
N ARG A 287 -12.91 -27.25 -10.67
CA ARG A 287 -13.79 -27.55 -11.81
C ARG A 287 -13.08 -28.48 -12.79
N ARG A 288 -13.75 -29.57 -13.19
CA ARG A 288 -13.23 -30.55 -14.17
C ARG A 288 -11.81 -31.03 -13.86
N GLY A 289 -11.57 -31.42 -12.59
CA GLY A 289 -10.27 -31.93 -12.16
C GLY A 289 -9.16 -30.88 -12.04
N LYS A 290 -9.48 -29.58 -12.08
CA LYS A 290 -8.50 -28.49 -11.91
C LYS A 290 -8.92 -27.55 -10.78
N VAL A 291 -7.99 -27.22 -9.89
CA VAL A 291 -8.17 -26.16 -8.88
C VAL A 291 -8.23 -24.81 -9.59
N MET A 292 -9.27 -24.03 -9.30
CA MET A 292 -9.52 -22.74 -9.94
C MET A 292 -9.15 -21.56 -9.04
N ARG A 293 -9.36 -21.68 -7.72
CA ARG A 293 -8.99 -20.68 -6.70
C ARG A 293 -9.02 -21.29 -5.30
N ARG A 294 -8.37 -20.62 -4.35
CA ARG A 294 -8.48 -20.89 -2.90
C ARG A 294 -9.02 -19.67 -2.16
N LEU A 295 -9.90 -19.91 -1.19
CA LEU A 295 -10.42 -18.90 -0.26
C LEU A 295 -10.07 -19.28 1.19
N ALA A 296 -10.07 -18.32 2.09
CA ALA A 296 -9.92 -18.59 3.52
C ALA A 296 -11.19 -19.28 4.05
N GLY A 297 -11.00 -20.35 4.83
CA GLY A 297 -12.04 -20.91 5.69
C GLY A 297 -12.23 -20.04 6.94
N ASN A 298 -13.39 -20.19 7.60
CA ASN A 298 -13.64 -19.56 8.89
C ASN A 298 -13.28 -20.53 10.02
N ASP A 299 -12.17 -20.26 10.71
CA ASP A 299 -11.73 -20.97 11.90
C ASP A 299 -11.21 -19.98 12.96
N PRO A 300 -12.06 -19.56 13.92
CA PRO A 300 -11.69 -18.58 14.95
C PRO A 300 -10.54 -19.01 15.87
N GLU A 301 -10.28 -20.32 16.00
CA GLU A 301 -9.20 -20.84 16.85
C GLU A 301 -7.83 -20.67 16.19
N VAL A 302 -7.77 -20.63 14.85
CA VAL A 302 -6.51 -20.59 14.09
C VAL A 302 -6.38 -19.27 13.31
N ASN A 303 -6.92 -19.22 12.09
CA ASN A 303 -6.67 -18.14 11.14
C ASN A 303 -7.83 -17.13 11.02
N GLU A 304 -8.87 -17.29 11.85
CA GLU A 304 -10.13 -16.55 11.76
C GLU A 304 -10.73 -16.67 10.36
N GLU A 305 -10.68 -15.62 9.54
CA GLU A 305 -11.11 -15.65 8.12
C GLU A 305 -10.00 -15.18 7.17
N TRP A 306 -8.74 -15.20 7.63
CA TRP A 306 -7.60 -14.64 6.90
C TRP A 306 -6.61 -15.74 6.53
N ILE A 307 -5.97 -15.60 5.37
CA ILE A 307 -4.84 -16.46 4.97
C ILE A 307 -3.77 -15.62 4.30
N THR A 308 -2.57 -16.18 4.19
CA THR A 308 -1.50 -15.55 3.41
C THR A 308 -1.78 -15.63 1.90
N ASP A 309 -1.12 -14.78 1.14
CA ASP A 309 -1.14 -14.85 -0.33
C ASP A 309 -0.45 -16.12 -0.83
N LYS A 310 0.52 -16.64 -0.07
CA LYS A 310 1.11 -17.96 -0.28
C LYS A 310 0.03 -19.06 -0.27
N ASP A 311 -0.78 -19.13 0.78
CA ASP A 311 -1.86 -20.13 0.88
C ASP A 311 -2.95 -19.95 -0.18
N ARG A 312 -3.15 -18.70 -0.63
CA ARG A 312 -4.19 -18.33 -1.58
C ARG A 312 -3.84 -18.65 -3.03
N PHE A 313 -2.59 -18.38 -3.43
CA PHE A 313 -2.19 -18.39 -4.84
C PHE A 313 -1.20 -19.52 -5.19
N ALA A 314 -0.41 -20.04 -4.24
CA ALA A 314 0.66 -20.99 -4.50
C ALA A 314 0.20 -22.45 -4.67
N PHE A 315 -0.79 -22.71 -5.55
CA PHE A 315 -1.33 -24.05 -5.78
C PHE A 315 -1.02 -24.63 -7.17
N ASN A 316 -0.46 -23.83 -8.08
CA ASN A 316 -0.16 -24.25 -9.44
C ASN A 316 1.06 -25.19 -9.54
N TYR A 317 1.86 -25.32 -8.46
CA TYR A 317 2.96 -26.29 -8.41
C TYR A 317 2.49 -27.72 -8.69
N ALA A 318 1.25 -28.08 -8.34
CA ALA A 318 0.72 -29.43 -8.54
C ALA A 318 0.48 -29.79 -10.02
N VAL A 319 0.41 -28.80 -10.91
CA VAL A 319 0.06 -28.96 -12.35
C VAL A 319 1.12 -28.40 -13.30
N GLY A 320 2.35 -28.17 -12.80
CA GLY A 320 3.49 -27.68 -13.59
C GLY A 320 3.92 -28.66 -14.69
N ALA A 321 4.64 -28.15 -15.69
CA ALA A 321 5.11 -28.97 -16.83
C ALA A 321 6.13 -30.05 -16.41
N ASP A 322 6.82 -29.85 -15.30
CA ASP A 322 7.77 -30.77 -14.67
C ASP A 322 7.11 -31.73 -13.66
N ARG A 323 5.78 -31.85 -13.68
CA ARG A 323 5.02 -32.80 -12.88
C ARG A 323 5.34 -34.24 -13.29
N LEU A 324 5.71 -35.08 -12.32
CA LEU A 324 5.90 -36.50 -12.55
C LEU A 324 4.53 -37.21 -12.59
N THR A 325 4.30 -38.01 -13.64
CA THR A 325 3.03 -38.70 -13.90
C THR A 325 3.16 -40.23 -13.95
N HIS A 326 4.39 -40.72 -14.07
CA HIS A 326 4.71 -42.15 -14.13
C HIS A 326 6.06 -42.39 -13.43
N PRO A 327 6.28 -43.60 -12.89
CA PRO A 327 7.58 -43.98 -12.33
C PRO A 327 8.70 -43.90 -13.35
N LEU A 328 9.91 -43.56 -12.89
CA LEU A 328 11.12 -43.60 -13.70
C LEU A 328 12.11 -44.58 -13.06
N VAL A 329 12.83 -45.33 -13.89
CA VAL A 329 13.93 -46.21 -13.47
C VAL A 329 15.15 -45.88 -14.31
N ARG A 330 16.32 -45.85 -13.68
CA ARG A 330 17.60 -45.66 -14.35
C ARG A 330 18.07 -46.96 -14.99
N GLU A 331 18.34 -46.91 -16.29
CA GLU A 331 18.95 -47.99 -17.06
C GLU A 331 19.99 -47.38 -18.01
N ASP A 332 21.17 -47.99 -18.09
CA ASP A 332 22.30 -47.49 -18.90
C ASP A 332 22.68 -46.02 -18.63
N GLY A 333 22.48 -45.56 -17.38
CA GLY A 333 22.79 -44.20 -16.93
C GLY A 333 21.70 -43.16 -17.19
N GLU A 334 20.63 -43.51 -17.91
CA GLU A 334 19.51 -42.59 -18.22
C GLU A 334 18.21 -43.01 -17.52
N LEU A 335 17.41 -42.01 -17.11
CA LEU A 335 16.08 -42.26 -16.57
C LEU A 335 15.09 -42.53 -17.70
N ARG A 336 14.40 -43.67 -17.63
CA ARG A 336 13.31 -44.00 -18.54
C ARG A 336 11.99 -44.22 -17.80
N PRO A 337 10.85 -43.98 -18.45
CA PRO A 337 9.54 -44.39 -17.96
C PRO A 337 9.49 -45.90 -17.64
N ALA A 338 8.88 -46.24 -16.50
CA ALA A 338 8.71 -47.61 -16.03
C ALA A 338 7.27 -47.85 -15.55
N SER A 339 6.86 -49.12 -15.52
CA SER A 339 5.58 -49.50 -14.90
C SER A 339 5.67 -49.48 -13.38
N TRP A 340 4.54 -49.30 -12.67
CA TRP A 340 4.52 -49.35 -11.21
C TRP A 340 5.10 -50.66 -10.63
N PRO A 341 4.71 -51.86 -11.08
CA PRO A 341 5.29 -53.10 -10.55
C PRO A 341 6.80 -53.20 -10.77
N GLU A 342 7.29 -52.80 -11.95
CA GLU A 342 8.72 -52.78 -12.25
C GLU A 342 9.48 -51.83 -11.33
N ALA A 343 9.03 -50.58 -11.21
CA ALA A 343 9.69 -49.57 -10.39
C ALA A 343 9.72 -49.95 -8.91
N LEU A 344 8.62 -50.48 -8.37
CA LEU A 344 8.54 -50.98 -6.99
C LEU A 344 9.51 -52.15 -6.77
N ALA A 345 9.58 -53.10 -7.70
CA ALA A 345 10.48 -54.24 -7.61
C ALA A 345 11.96 -53.83 -7.70
N VAL A 346 12.30 -52.85 -8.54
CA VAL A 346 13.67 -52.30 -8.61
C VAL A 346 14.03 -51.56 -7.32
N ALA A 347 13.13 -50.72 -6.80
CA ALA A 347 13.33 -50.00 -5.55
C ALA A 347 13.54 -50.97 -4.38
N ALA A 348 12.69 -51.99 -4.25
CA ALA A 348 12.80 -53.02 -3.22
C ALA A 348 14.15 -53.76 -3.30
N ARG A 349 14.54 -54.24 -4.48
CA ARG A 349 15.82 -54.96 -4.67
C ARG A 349 17.03 -54.09 -4.33
N GLY A 350 17.04 -52.84 -4.77
CA GLY A 350 18.17 -51.94 -4.50
C GLY A 350 18.29 -51.57 -3.02
N LEU A 351 17.16 -51.29 -2.35
CA LEU A 351 17.13 -51.04 -0.90
C LEU A 351 17.56 -52.28 -0.10
N GLN A 352 17.16 -53.48 -0.51
CA GLN A 352 17.56 -54.73 0.16
C GLN A 352 19.03 -55.10 -0.07
N ALA A 353 19.59 -54.74 -1.23
CA ALA A 353 21.00 -55.02 -1.56
C ALA A 353 21.99 -54.15 -0.78
N ALA A 354 21.55 -53.00 -0.26
CA ALA A 354 22.39 -52.11 0.51
C ALA A 354 22.68 -52.66 1.92
N THR A 355 23.91 -52.44 2.40
CA THR A 355 24.33 -52.84 3.76
C THR A 355 23.66 -52.03 4.86
N SER A 356 23.29 -50.78 4.57
CA SER A 356 22.62 -49.84 5.46
C SER A 356 21.90 -48.80 4.60
N ALA A 357 20.75 -48.32 5.07
CA ALA A 357 19.94 -47.31 4.39
C ALA A 357 19.71 -46.08 5.29
N GLY A 358 19.54 -44.92 4.66
CA GLY A 358 19.12 -43.68 5.29
C GLY A 358 17.83 -43.14 4.66
N VAL A 359 16.98 -42.50 5.46
CA VAL A 359 15.68 -41.97 5.03
C VAL A 359 15.62 -40.47 5.32
N LEU A 360 15.38 -39.66 4.28
CA LEU A 360 15.26 -38.20 4.39
C LEU A 360 13.87 -37.76 3.95
N THR A 361 13.02 -37.38 4.90
CA THR A 361 11.58 -37.17 4.61
C THR A 361 11.19 -35.72 4.34
N GLY A 362 12.00 -34.76 4.80
CA GLY A 362 11.65 -33.34 4.74
C GLY A 362 10.43 -32.96 5.60
N GLY A 363 10.11 -31.66 5.59
CA GLY A 363 9.08 -31.04 6.43
C GLY A 363 7.69 -30.83 5.79
N ARG A 364 7.41 -31.50 4.67
CA ARG A 364 6.21 -31.24 3.84
C ARG A 364 5.17 -32.33 3.88
N LEU A 365 5.47 -33.45 4.55
CA LEU A 365 4.60 -34.60 4.58
C LEU A 365 3.38 -34.37 5.47
N THR A 366 2.30 -35.09 5.16
CA THR A 366 1.19 -35.26 6.11
C THR A 366 1.66 -36.11 7.29
N VAL A 367 0.93 -36.06 8.40
CA VAL A 367 1.24 -36.89 9.59
C VAL A 367 1.23 -38.38 9.22
N GLU A 368 0.27 -38.79 8.38
CA GLU A 368 0.11 -40.16 7.93
C GLU A 368 1.28 -40.63 7.05
N ASP A 369 1.72 -39.78 6.12
CA ASP A 369 2.88 -40.09 5.28
C ASP A 369 4.16 -40.13 6.11
N ALA A 370 4.37 -39.18 7.02
CA ALA A 370 5.51 -39.16 7.93
C ALA A 370 5.56 -40.42 8.80
N TYR A 371 4.41 -40.85 9.33
CA TYR A 371 4.29 -42.10 10.07
C TYR A 371 4.66 -43.31 9.23
N ALA A 372 4.23 -43.36 7.96
CA ALA A 372 4.60 -44.46 7.08
C ALA A 372 6.10 -44.52 6.81
N TYR A 373 6.80 -43.38 6.64
CA TYR A 373 8.26 -43.36 6.53
C TYR A 373 8.95 -43.84 7.81
N SER A 374 8.49 -43.36 8.97
CA SER A 374 8.98 -43.77 10.29
C SER A 374 8.86 -45.26 10.54
N LYS A 375 7.70 -45.84 10.21
CA LYS A 375 7.44 -47.29 10.30
C LYS A 375 8.26 -48.05 9.25
N PHE A 376 8.30 -47.58 8.00
CA PHE A 376 9.06 -48.23 6.92
C PHE A 376 10.56 -48.30 7.24
N ALA A 377 11.18 -47.22 7.73
CA ALA A 377 12.58 -47.20 8.12
C ALA A 377 12.91 -48.29 9.15
N ARG A 378 12.02 -48.50 10.12
CA ARG A 378 12.29 -49.40 11.26
C ARG A 378 11.87 -50.84 11.02
N VAL A 379 10.72 -51.04 10.38
CA VAL A 379 10.14 -52.37 10.13
C VAL A 379 10.73 -53.01 8.88
N VAL A 380 10.97 -52.23 7.82
CA VAL A 380 11.42 -52.74 6.51
C VAL A 380 12.93 -52.62 6.36
N LEU A 381 13.49 -51.43 6.64
CA LEU A 381 14.94 -51.19 6.49
C LEU A 381 15.75 -51.54 7.76
N GLY A 382 15.08 -51.81 8.88
CA GLY A 382 15.75 -52.18 10.14
C GLY A 382 16.68 -51.09 10.68
N THR A 383 16.38 -49.81 10.41
CA THR A 383 17.26 -48.68 10.76
C THR A 383 16.52 -47.57 11.49
N ASN A 384 17.24 -46.85 12.36
CA ASN A 384 16.80 -45.59 12.93
C ASN A 384 17.39 -44.37 12.18
N ASN A 385 18.10 -44.57 11.07
CA ASN A 385 18.62 -43.49 10.21
C ASN A 385 17.49 -42.83 9.42
N ILE A 386 16.66 -42.06 10.12
CA ILE A 386 15.57 -41.27 9.54
C ILE A 386 15.59 -39.87 10.14
N ASP A 387 15.53 -38.86 9.28
CA ASP A 387 15.41 -37.47 9.72
C ASP A 387 14.56 -36.65 8.73
N PHE A 388 13.70 -35.79 9.28
CA PHE A 388 12.90 -34.85 8.51
C PHE A 388 13.60 -33.51 8.29
N ARG A 389 14.64 -33.19 9.09
CA ARG A 389 15.31 -31.90 9.11
C ARG A 389 16.22 -31.71 7.90
N VAL A 390 15.62 -31.23 6.81
CA VAL A 390 16.32 -30.76 5.61
C VAL A 390 16.52 -29.25 5.74
N ARG A 391 17.51 -28.88 6.55
CA ARG A 391 18.01 -27.53 6.88
C ARG A 391 19.19 -27.64 7.85
N ALA A 392 19.77 -26.52 8.28
CA ALA A 392 20.68 -26.50 9.42
C ALA A 392 20.00 -27.12 10.66
N LEU A 393 20.69 -28.03 11.34
CA LEU A 393 20.21 -28.77 12.50
C LEU A 393 21.29 -28.85 13.58
N SER A 394 20.92 -29.29 14.77
CA SER A 394 21.88 -29.57 15.84
C SER A 394 21.41 -30.70 16.75
N ALA A 395 22.34 -31.32 17.47
CA ALA A 395 22.03 -32.28 18.52
C ALA A 395 21.25 -31.64 19.68
N GLU A 396 21.48 -30.34 19.95
CA GLU A 396 20.72 -29.56 20.92
C GLU A 396 19.24 -29.47 20.54
N GLU A 397 18.97 -29.18 19.26
CA GLU A 397 17.60 -29.17 18.73
C GLU A 397 16.93 -30.53 18.89
N GLU A 398 17.64 -31.61 18.58
CA GLU A 398 17.07 -32.96 18.70
C GLU A 398 16.62 -33.27 20.14
N ALA A 399 17.47 -32.96 21.13
CA ALA A 399 17.15 -33.12 22.54
C ALA A 399 16.01 -32.18 22.99
N PHE A 400 15.99 -30.94 22.50
CA PHE A 400 14.89 -30.00 22.75
C PHE A 400 13.55 -30.53 22.20
N LEU A 401 13.54 -31.02 20.96
CA LEU A 401 12.34 -31.57 20.33
C LEU A 401 11.85 -32.82 21.08
N GLY A 402 12.74 -33.73 21.45
CA GLY A 402 12.38 -34.94 22.19
C GLY A 402 11.88 -34.69 23.61
N SER A 403 12.41 -33.66 24.29
CA SER A 403 12.05 -33.36 25.68
C SER A 403 10.79 -32.49 25.81
N ARG A 404 10.61 -31.49 24.93
CA ARG A 404 9.56 -30.47 25.07
C ARG A 404 8.47 -30.49 24.01
N VAL A 405 8.73 -31.07 22.84
CA VAL A 405 7.83 -30.97 21.69
C VAL A 405 7.13 -32.30 21.43
N ALA A 406 7.88 -33.37 21.22
CA ALA A 406 7.33 -34.70 20.93
C ALA A 406 6.43 -35.23 22.07
N GLY A 407 5.26 -35.75 21.73
CA GLY A 407 4.26 -36.27 22.65
C GLY A 407 3.71 -35.22 23.63
N ALA A 408 4.02 -33.93 23.47
CA ALA A 408 3.59 -32.89 24.41
C ALA A 408 2.10 -32.52 24.20
N PRO A 409 1.33 -32.31 25.28
CA PRO A 409 -0.02 -31.78 25.16
C PRO A 409 -0.01 -30.34 24.63
N ILE A 410 -1.15 -29.91 24.10
CA ILE A 410 -1.34 -28.52 23.67
C ILE A 410 -1.36 -27.62 24.92
N ASP A 411 -0.42 -26.68 25.00
CA ASP A 411 -0.31 -25.69 26.09
C ASP A 411 -0.48 -24.26 25.54
N VAL A 412 0.42 -23.85 24.64
CA VAL A 412 0.36 -22.54 23.99
C VAL A 412 -0.45 -22.63 22.70
N THR A 413 -1.50 -21.81 22.60
CA THR A 413 -2.40 -21.71 21.43
C THR A 413 -2.40 -20.32 20.83
N PHE A 414 -2.98 -20.14 19.64
CA PHE A 414 -3.20 -18.80 19.07
C PHE A 414 -3.97 -17.85 20.00
N SER A 415 -4.93 -18.37 20.77
CA SER A 415 -5.67 -17.58 21.77
C SER A 415 -4.81 -17.26 22.99
N ALA A 416 -3.91 -18.15 23.38
CA ALA A 416 -2.93 -17.88 24.43
C ALA A 416 -1.98 -16.74 24.05
N LEU A 417 -1.63 -16.60 22.76
CA LEU A 417 -0.84 -15.47 22.26
C LEU A 417 -1.58 -14.13 22.39
N GLU A 418 -2.90 -14.13 22.17
CA GLU A 418 -3.73 -12.93 22.34
C GLU A 418 -3.97 -12.54 23.80
N ALA A 419 -3.95 -13.53 24.70
CA ALA A 419 -4.15 -13.33 26.13
C ALA A 419 -2.84 -13.04 26.89
N ALA A 420 -1.69 -13.21 26.27
CA ALA A 420 -0.39 -13.01 26.90
C ALA A 420 -0.14 -11.53 27.24
N ASP A 421 0.59 -11.28 28.33
CA ASP A 421 1.08 -9.95 28.67
C ASP A 421 2.28 -9.54 27.79
N THR A 422 3.21 -10.49 27.59
CA THR A 422 4.40 -10.34 26.74
C THR A 422 4.61 -11.60 25.90
N VAL A 423 4.89 -11.42 24.62
CA VAL A 423 5.36 -12.48 23.71
C VAL A 423 6.77 -12.16 23.24
N VAL A 424 7.70 -13.08 23.47
CA VAL A 424 9.11 -12.96 23.05
C VAL A 424 9.35 -13.85 21.83
N LEU A 425 9.90 -13.27 20.76
CA LEU A 425 10.26 -13.96 19.52
C LEU A 425 11.76 -14.28 19.56
N LEU A 426 12.10 -15.56 19.55
CA LEU A 426 13.48 -16.07 19.59
C LEU A 426 13.79 -16.85 18.32
N GLY A 427 14.70 -16.33 17.50
CA GLY A 427 15.07 -16.96 16.23
C GLY A 427 13.91 -17.04 15.22
N PHE A 428 12.91 -16.16 15.32
CA PHE A 428 11.65 -16.23 14.59
C PHE A 428 11.17 -14.85 14.11
N GLU A 429 10.86 -14.72 12.82
CA GLU A 429 10.22 -13.55 12.22
C GLU A 429 8.82 -13.96 11.70
N PRO A 430 7.73 -13.56 12.38
CA PRO A 430 6.43 -14.13 12.12
C PRO A 430 5.82 -13.69 10.79
N GLU A 431 6.11 -12.50 10.27
CA GLU A 431 5.50 -12.04 9.02
C GLU A 431 6.02 -12.84 7.80
N ASP A 432 7.32 -13.16 7.80
CA ASP A 432 7.99 -13.92 6.74
C ASP A 432 7.85 -15.44 6.94
N GLU A 433 7.86 -15.94 8.17
CA GLU A 433 7.94 -17.39 8.45
C GLU A 433 6.57 -18.03 8.78
N ASN A 434 5.62 -17.30 9.39
CA ASN A 434 4.30 -17.82 9.74
C ASN A 434 3.22 -16.71 9.79
N GLY A 435 2.60 -16.45 8.64
CA GLY A 435 1.74 -15.28 8.46
C GLY A 435 0.47 -15.27 9.31
N ALA A 436 -0.09 -16.43 9.67
CA ALA A 436 -1.27 -16.48 10.55
C ALA A 436 -0.89 -16.07 11.99
N VAL A 437 0.23 -16.56 12.51
CA VAL A 437 0.76 -16.14 13.82
C VAL A 437 1.01 -14.63 13.82
N PHE A 438 1.59 -14.07 12.75
CA PHE A 438 1.76 -12.62 12.63
C PHE A 438 0.44 -11.85 12.77
N LEU A 439 -0.63 -12.24 12.07
CA LEU A 439 -1.92 -11.55 12.16
C LEU A 439 -2.50 -11.60 13.58
N ARG A 440 -2.33 -12.72 14.28
CA ARG A 440 -2.80 -12.92 15.67
C ARG A 440 -1.98 -12.09 16.66
N LEU A 441 -0.65 -12.09 16.53
CA LEU A 441 0.23 -11.24 17.35
C LEU A 441 -0.02 -9.75 17.11
N ARG A 442 -0.30 -9.35 15.87
CA ARG A 442 -0.65 -7.97 15.56
C ARG A 442 -1.98 -7.56 16.18
N LYS A 443 -2.99 -8.44 16.15
CA LYS A 443 -4.26 -8.23 16.86
C LYS A 443 -4.03 -8.11 18.37
N ALA A 444 -3.22 -8.99 18.96
CA ALA A 444 -2.85 -8.98 20.37
C ALA A 444 -2.15 -7.66 20.77
N SER A 445 -1.16 -7.23 19.99
CA SER A 445 -0.44 -5.97 20.21
C SER A 445 -1.37 -4.76 20.25
N ARG A 446 -2.32 -4.69 19.31
CA ARG A 446 -3.34 -3.63 19.30
C ARG A 446 -4.28 -3.66 20.50
N ALA A 447 -4.38 -4.81 21.18
CA ALA A 447 -5.15 -4.98 22.41
C ALA A 447 -4.31 -4.78 23.68
N GLY A 448 -2.98 -4.59 23.56
CA GLY A 448 -2.09 -4.27 24.67
C GLY A 448 -0.98 -5.30 24.97
N THR A 449 -0.94 -6.44 24.28
CA THR A 449 0.13 -7.43 24.45
C THR A 449 1.47 -6.86 23.97
N ARG A 450 2.50 -6.95 24.80
CA ARG A 450 3.85 -6.51 24.43
C ARG A 450 4.53 -7.55 23.55
N ILE A 451 5.03 -7.14 22.38
CA ILE A 451 5.82 -8.02 21.51
C ILE A 451 7.29 -7.62 21.62
N VAL A 452 8.16 -8.58 21.92
CA VAL A 452 9.61 -8.40 22.02
C VAL A 452 10.29 -9.33 21.02
N SER A 453 11.24 -8.85 20.24
CA SER A 453 12.01 -9.69 19.32
C SER A 453 13.50 -9.63 19.64
N VAL A 454 14.14 -10.79 19.73
CA VAL A 454 15.60 -10.90 19.80
C VAL A 454 16.11 -11.10 18.37
N ALA A 455 16.63 -10.03 17.77
CA ALA A 455 16.98 -9.99 16.34
C ALA A 455 18.06 -8.94 16.04
N PRO A 456 18.74 -9.03 14.88
CA PRO A 456 19.75 -8.03 14.50
C PRO A 456 19.17 -6.66 14.15
N PHE A 457 17.90 -6.58 13.76
CA PHE A 457 17.20 -5.35 13.41
C PHE A 457 15.69 -5.48 13.59
N ALA A 458 14.98 -4.35 13.56
CA ALA A 458 13.52 -4.33 13.62
C ALA A 458 12.94 -4.66 12.24
N SER A 459 12.43 -5.89 12.07
CA SER A 459 11.77 -6.31 10.83
C SER A 459 10.48 -5.51 10.57
N ARG A 460 10.01 -5.55 9.31
CA ARG A 460 8.70 -4.97 8.94
C ARG A 460 7.57 -5.56 9.78
N GLY A 461 7.59 -6.88 10.03
CA GLY A 461 6.62 -7.55 10.90
C GLY A 461 6.63 -6.98 12.31
N LEU A 462 7.82 -6.82 12.91
CA LEU A 462 7.96 -6.25 14.25
C LEU A 462 7.44 -4.80 14.31
N THR A 463 7.80 -3.96 13.34
CA THR A 463 7.32 -2.57 13.25
C THR A 463 5.79 -2.51 13.16
N LYS A 464 5.16 -3.37 12.35
CA LYS A 464 3.70 -3.44 12.21
C LYS A 464 2.96 -3.89 13.46
N MET A 465 3.63 -4.66 14.31
CA MET A 465 3.16 -5.06 15.63
C MET A 465 3.55 -4.05 16.72
N ALA A 466 4.12 -2.89 16.38
CA ALA A 466 4.65 -1.92 17.34
C ALA A 466 5.55 -2.58 18.42
N GLY A 467 6.32 -3.61 18.02
CA GLY A 467 7.12 -4.40 18.93
C GLY A 467 8.43 -3.73 19.34
N THR A 468 9.03 -4.26 20.40
CA THR A 468 10.33 -3.85 20.93
C THR A 468 11.43 -4.76 20.40
N LEU A 469 12.49 -4.17 19.85
CA LEU A 469 13.69 -4.92 19.47
C LEU A 469 14.65 -5.01 20.66
N VAL A 470 15.12 -6.21 20.97
CA VAL A 470 16.34 -6.45 21.73
C VAL A 470 17.41 -6.86 20.73
N THR A 471 18.37 -5.96 20.53
CA THR A 471 19.39 -6.11 19.49
C THR A 471 20.29 -7.30 19.79
N CYS A 472 20.44 -8.19 18.81
CA CYS A 472 21.26 -9.38 18.93
C CYS A 472 22.01 -9.65 17.63
N ALA A 473 23.34 -9.69 17.70
CA ALA A 473 24.16 -10.17 16.59
C ALA A 473 23.91 -11.67 16.37
N PRO A 474 23.97 -12.18 15.12
CA PRO A 474 23.93 -13.61 14.87
C PRO A 474 25.04 -14.35 15.63
N GLY A 475 24.67 -15.38 16.38
CA GLY A 475 25.56 -16.16 17.24
C GLY A 475 25.71 -15.64 18.68
N ALA A 476 25.09 -14.51 19.03
CA ALA A 476 25.06 -13.96 20.39
C ALA A 476 23.74 -14.26 21.14
N GLU A 477 22.84 -15.04 20.53
CA GLU A 477 21.48 -15.27 21.05
C GLU A 477 21.51 -15.88 22.47
N THR A 478 22.44 -16.79 22.74
CA THR A 478 22.55 -17.47 24.05
C THR A 478 22.74 -16.47 25.21
N ASP A 479 23.68 -15.53 25.07
CA ASP A 479 23.99 -14.52 26.10
C ASP A 479 22.86 -13.48 26.23
N VAL A 480 22.27 -13.09 25.10
CA VAL A 480 21.15 -12.12 25.08
C VAL A 480 19.90 -12.72 25.71
N ILE A 481 19.60 -14.00 25.47
CA ILE A 481 18.48 -14.70 26.10
C ILE A 481 18.68 -14.80 27.62
N ALA A 482 19.89 -15.17 28.07
CA ALA A 482 20.20 -15.28 29.50
C ALA A 482 20.06 -13.95 30.26
N THR A 483 20.35 -12.81 29.60
CA THR A 483 20.25 -11.46 30.18
C THR A 483 18.98 -10.70 29.79
N LEU A 484 18.03 -11.39 29.13
CA LEU A 484 16.81 -10.76 28.62
C LEU A 484 15.96 -10.09 29.71
N PRO A 485 15.73 -10.70 30.90
CA PRO A 485 14.99 -10.04 31.98
C PRO A 485 15.57 -8.69 32.37
N ASP A 486 16.90 -8.56 32.38
CA ASP A 486 17.61 -7.32 32.72
C ASP A 486 17.42 -6.25 31.66
N SER A 487 17.46 -6.64 30.39
CA SER A 487 17.23 -5.75 29.24
C SER A 487 15.79 -5.22 29.18
N LEU A 488 14.84 -5.95 29.79
CA LEU A 488 13.42 -5.56 29.81
C LEU A 488 13.03 -4.72 31.03
N ARG A 489 13.87 -4.61 32.07
CA ARG A 489 13.54 -3.95 33.36
C ARG A 489 13.04 -2.52 33.20
N ASP A 490 13.69 -1.73 32.34
CA ASP A 490 13.38 -0.30 32.18
C ASP A 490 12.27 -0.05 31.14
N SER A 491 11.86 -1.08 30.40
CA SER A 491 11.00 -0.96 29.23
C SER A 491 9.61 -1.61 29.39
N GLY A 492 9.30 -2.20 30.56
CA GLY A 492 7.98 -2.73 30.88
C GLY A 492 7.99 -3.84 31.94
N PRO A 493 6.89 -4.62 32.08
CA PRO A 493 6.87 -5.77 32.98
C PRO A 493 7.94 -6.79 32.59
N VAL A 494 8.62 -7.34 33.61
CA VAL A 494 9.51 -8.51 33.46
C VAL A 494 8.65 -9.72 33.11
N LEU A 495 9.23 -10.70 32.41
CA LEU A 495 8.57 -11.93 32.01
C LEU A 495 7.87 -12.62 33.21
N THR A 496 6.66 -13.09 32.97
CA THR A 496 5.79 -13.72 33.98
C THR A 496 5.25 -15.06 33.48
N ALA A 497 4.45 -15.74 34.32
CA ALA A 497 3.72 -16.94 33.90
C ALA A 497 2.66 -16.69 32.80
N SER A 498 2.21 -15.45 32.60
CA SER A 498 1.36 -15.10 31.45
C SER A 498 2.14 -14.84 30.17
N SER A 499 3.47 -14.72 30.26
CA SER A 499 4.33 -14.47 29.10
C SER A 499 4.56 -15.75 28.29
N VAL A 500 4.83 -15.57 27.00
CA VAL A 500 5.08 -16.67 26.05
C VAL A 500 6.40 -16.45 25.32
N LEU A 501 7.26 -17.47 25.33
CA LEU A 501 8.47 -17.55 24.51
C LEU A 501 8.17 -18.36 23.24
N LEU A 502 8.21 -17.70 22.08
CA LEU A 502 8.06 -18.33 20.77
C LEU A 502 9.44 -18.60 20.18
N VAL A 503 9.77 -19.89 20.09
CA VAL A 503 11.06 -20.39 19.62
C VAL A 503 10.93 -20.86 18.18
N GLY A 504 11.58 -20.15 17.25
CA GLY A 504 11.67 -20.56 15.84
C GLY A 504 12.73 -21.64 15.60
N GLU A 505 12.59 -22.38 14.50
CA GLU A 505 13.57 -23.41 14.12
C GLU A 505 15.00 -22.88 13.90
N ARG A 506 15.17 -21.59 13.55
CA ARG A 506 16.50 -21.02 13.33
C ARG A 506 17.31 -20.86 14.61
N LEU A 507 16.66 -20.87 15.79
CA LEU A 507 17.38 -20.78 17.06
C LEU A 507 18.32 -21.98 17.27
N ALA A 508 18.04 -23.12 16.63
CA ALA A 508 18.89 -24.30 16.61
C ALA A 508 20.29 -24.09 16.00
N GLN A 509 20.49 -23.00 15.25
CA GLN A 509 21.77 -22.66 14.60
C GLN A 509 22.78 -22.04 15.58
N THR A 510 22.33 -21.55 16.74
CA THR A 510 23.20 -20.96 17.76
C THR A 510 23.36 -21.92 18.93
N PRO A 511 24.58 -22.47 19.18
CA PRO A 511 24.81 -23.40 20.28
C PRO A 511 24.50 -22.79 21.66
N GLY A 512 23.72 -23.52 22.46
CA GLY A 512 23.28 -23.14 23.80
C GLY A 512 22.02 -22.27 23.83
N ALA A 513 21.53 -21.79 22.69
CA ALA A 513 20.42 -20.85 22.66
C ALA A 513 19.08 -21.50 23.02
N LEU A 514 18.86 -22.76 22.63
CA LEU A 514 17.67 -23.52 23.03
C LEU A 514 17.73 -23.86 24.53
N THR A 515 18.89 -24.24 25.03
CA THR A 515 19.14 -24.45 26.47
C THR A 515 18.82 -23.16 27.25
N ALA A 516 19.33 -22.00 26.81
CA ALA A 516 19.04 -20.73 27.44
C ALA A 516 17.55 -20.35 27.42
N ALA A 517 16.83 -20.66 26.32
CA ALA A 517 15.39 -20.43 26.24
C ALA A 517 14.60 -21.30 27.24
N LEU A 518 15.02 -22.55 27.45
CA LEU A 518 14.43 -23.44 28.46
C LEU A 518 14.69 -22.93 29.88
N THR A 519 15.94 -22.59 30.20
CA THR A 519 16.30 -22.03 31.51
C THR A 519 15.51 -20.75 31.79
N LEU A 520 15.40 -19.86 30.80
CA LEU A 520 14.62 -18.63 30.94
C LEU A 520 13.13 -18.91 31.22
N ALA A 521 12.54 -19.88 30.51
CA ALA A 521 11.16 -20.30 30.76
C ALA A 521 10.98 -20.83 32.19
N GLU A 522 11.92 -21.63 32.68
CA GLU A 522 11.88 -22.20 34.03
C GLU A 522 12.06 -21.15 35.13
N GLU A 523 13.00 -20.22 34.96
CA GLU A 523 13.29 -19.16 35.93
C GLU A 523 12.16 -18.13 36.05
N THR A 524 11.48 -17.84 34.94
CA THR A 524 10.42 -16.81 34.87
C THR A 524 9.01 -17.38 35.00
N GLY A 525 8.86 -18.70 34.81
CA GLY A 525 7.58 -19.37 34.69
C GLY A 525 6.87 -19.14 33.36
N ALA A 526 7.50 -18.44 32.39
CA ALA A 526 6.92 -18.19 31.08
C ALA A 526 6.67 -19.51 30.32
N ARG A 527 5.58 -19.55 29.56
CA ARG A 527 5.28 -20.71 28.70
C ARG A 527 6.12 -20.65 27.43
N LEU A 528 6.49 -21.80 26.88
CA LEU A 528 7.34 -21.89 25.71
C LEU A 528 6.67 -22.71 24.61
N ALA A 529 6.75 -22.24 23.37
CA ALA A 529 6.26 -22.95 22.20
C ALA A 529 7.28 -22.94 21.07
N TRP A 530 7.41 -24.09 20.38
CA TRP A 530 8.22 -24.21 19.19
C TRP A 530 7.37 -23.98 17.93
N ILE A 531 7.83 -23.10 17.04
CA ILE A 531 7.17 -22.80 15.78
C ILE A 531 8.12 -23.16 14.63
N PRO A 532 7.90 -24.31 13.96
CA PRO A 532 8.63 -24.63 12.74
C PRO A 532 8.13 -23.82 11.55
N ARG A 533 8.87 -23.82 10.43
CA ARG A 533 8.42 -23.11 9.22
C ARG A 533 7.40 -23.91 8.41
N ARG A 534 7.58 -25.23 8.24
CA ARG A 534 6.80 -26.01 7.26
C ARG A 534 5.60 -26.73 7.91
N ALA A 535 4.54 -26.95 7.13
CA ALA A 535 3.29 -27.56 7.58
C ALA A 535 3.43 -28.97 8.19
N GLY A 536 4.43 -29.73 7.73
CA GLY A 536 4.64 -31.12 8.14
C GLY A 536 5.64 -31.32 9.28
N ASP A 537 6.39 -30.27 9.69
CA ASP A 537 7.50 -30.41 10.64
C ASP A 537 7.05 -30.95 12.00
N ARG A 538 6.01 -30.35 12.59
CA ARG A 538 5.46 -30.82 13.88
C ARG A 538 4.93 -32.25 13.78
N GLY A 539 4.28 -32.60 12.66
CA GLY A 539 3.77 -33.93 12.38
C GLY A 539 4.89 -34.97 12.23
N ALA A 540 6.01 -34.60 11.62
CA ALA A 540 7.18 -35.46 11.47
C ALA A 540 7.84 -35.77 12.82
N VAL A 541 7.90 -34.78 13.73
CA VAL A 541 8.35 -35.00 15.12
C VAL A 541 7.44 -36.01 15.82
N GLU A 542 6.11 -35.84 15.76
CA GLU A 542 5.17 -36.78 16.40
C GLU A 542 5.16 -38.17 15.78
N ALA A 543 5.39 -38.25 14.47
CA ALA A 543 5.52 -39.51 13.76
C ALA A 543 6.85 -40.24 14.06
N GLY A 544 7.80 -39.62 14.75
CA GLY A 544 9.11 -40.22 15.04
C GLY A 544 10.07 -40.23 13.83
N CYS A 545 9.98 -39.24 12.94
CA CYS A 545 10.95 -39.02 11.86
C CYS A 545 12.24 -38.35 12.37
N LEU A 546 12.75 -38.81 13.50
CA LEU A 546 13.99 -38.38 14.13
C LEU A 546 14.80 -39.62 14.54
N PRO A 547 16.13 -39.55 14.57
CA PRO A 547 16.98 -40.72 14.77
C PRO A 547 16.91 -41.31 16.20
N THR A 548 16.47 -40.51 17.17
CA THR A 548 16.38 -40.88 18.59
C THR A 548 14.95 -41.04 19.11
N LEU A 549 13.93 -40.81 18.27
CA LEU A 549 12.52 -40.87 18.68
C LEU A 549 11.70 -41.82 17.80
N LEU A 550 10.87 -42.60 18.46
CA LEU A 550 9.79 -43.40 17.88
C LEU A 550 8.46 -42.61 18.01
N PRO A 551 7.39 -43.00 17.28
CA PRO A 551 6.10 -42.29 17.31
C PRO A 551 5.58 -41.98 18.72
N GLY A 552 4.97 -40.79 18.88
CA GLY A 552 4.37 -40.34 20.15
C GLY A 552 5.37 -39.88 21.22
N GLY A 553 6.63 -39.58 20.84
CA GLY A 553 7.67 -39.10 21.75
C GLY A 553 8.43 -40.19 22.51
N ARG A 554 8.36 -41.44 22.03
CA ARG A 554 8.99 -42.62 22.60
C ARG A 554 10.52 -42.62 22.36
N PRO A 555 11.40 -42.60 23.37
CA PRO A 555 12.84 -42.61 23.14
C PRO A 555 13.32 -43.94 22.56
N VAL A 556 14.12 -43.92 21.50
CA VAL A 556 14.69 -45.13 20.87
C VAL A 556 15.53 -45.94 21.87
N ALA A 557 16.25 -45.27 22.78
CA ALA A 557 17.12 -45.91 23.75
C ALA A 557 16.34 -46.67 24.85
N ASP A 558 15.09 -46.28 25.13
CA ASP A 558 14.27 -46.89 26.17
C ASP A 558 13.71 -48.26 25.73
N ALA A 559 13.91 -49.28 26.56
CA ALA A 559 13.48 -50.64 26.25
C ALA A 559 11.97 -50.83 26.35
N GLY A 560 11.30 -50.11 27.27
CA GLY A 560 9.85 -50.12 27.41
C GLY A 560 9.17 -49.45 26.21
N ALA A 561 9.68 -48.31 25.77
CA ALA A 561 9.20 -47.57 24.60
C ALA A 561 9.30 -48.41 23.31
N ARG A 562 10.37 -49.20 23.15
CA ARG A 562 10.48 -50.18 22.06
C ARG A 562 9.51 -51.34 22.23
N ALA A 563 9.39 -51.91 23.43
CA ALA A 563 8.51 -53.04 23.68
C ALA A 563 7.02 -52.70 23.43
N ASP A 564 6.63 -51.47 23.76
CA ASP A 564 5.31 -50.90 23.49
C ASP A 564 5.00 -50.95 21.98
N LEU A 565 5.87 -50.40 21.14
CA LEU A 565 5.68 -50.46 19.68
C LEU A 565 5.84 -51.86 19.08
N VAL A 566 6.68 -52.72 19.66
CA VAL A 566 6.79 -54.12 19.21
C VAL A 566 5.46 -54.86 19.38
N ALA A 567 4.67 -54.53 20.42
CA ALA A 567 3.36 -55.13 20.63
C ALA A 567 2.38 -54.78 19.48
N ASP A 568 2.44 -53.55 18.96
CA ASP A 568 1.58 -53.10 17.86
C ASP A 568 2.13 -53.47 16.48
N TRP A 569 3.44 -53.34 16.26
CA TRP A 569 4.08 -53.58 14.97
C TRP A 569 4.48 -55.03 14.71
N GLY A 570 4.50 -55.87 15.75
CA GLY A 570 4.75 -57.31 15.63
C GLY A 570 6.18 -57.69 15.20
N THR A 571 7.14 -56.77 15.25
CA THR A 571 8.55 -57.01 14.88
C THR A 571 9.51 -56.32 15.84
N SER A 572 10.73 -56.86 15.97
CA SER A 572 11.80 -56.26 16.78
C SER A 572 12.31 -54.95 16.17
N LEU A 573 12.57 -53.96 17.00
CA LEU A 573 13.07 -52.64 16.58
C LEU A 573 14.55 -52.44 16.93
N PRO A 574 15.31 -51.68 16.12
CA PRO A 574 16.71 -51.38 16.41
C PRO A 574 16.83 -50.56 17.70
N SER A 575 17.76 -50.94 18.57
CA SER A 575 17.99 -50.29 19.87
C SER A 575 19.00 -49.15 19.84
N ALA A 576 19.83 -49.08 18.80
CA ALA A 576 20.81 -48.00 18.64
C ALA A 576 20.14 -46.77 18.03
N ALA A 577 20.50 -45.58 18.52
CA ALA A 577 20.11 -44.33 17.89
C ALA A 577 20.60 -44.29 16.43
N GLY A 578 19.79 -43.69 15.56
CA GLY A 578 20.19 -43.45 14.18
C GLY A 578 21.15 -42.29 14.02
N LYS A 579 21.51 -42.02 12.77
CA LYS A 579 22.18 -40.78 12.37
C LYS A 579 21.15 -39.73 11.95
N ASP A 580 21.39 -38.48 12.29
CA ASP A 580 20.65 -37.32 11.81
C ASP A 580 20.91 -37.06 10.30
N ALA A 581 20.25 -36.06 9.72
CA ALA A 581 20.37 -35.81 8.28
C ALA A 581 21.82 -35.56 7.82
N GLU A 582 22.63 -34.83 8.60
CA GLU A 582 24.04 -34.60 8.29
C GLU A 582 24.86 -35.90 8.39
N GLY A 583 24.64 -36.70 9.43
CA GLY A 583 25.28 -38.00 9.59
C GLY A 583 24.84 -39.03 8.53
N ILE A 584 23.62 -38.93 8.02
CA ILE A 584 23.12 -39.73 6.89
C ILE A 584 23.88 -39.36 5.61
N LEU A 585 23.97 -38.07 5.28
CA LEU A 585 24.69 -37.59 4.10
C LEU A 585 26.19 -37.91 4.19
N ALA A 586 26.82 -37.67 5.34
CA ALA A 586 28.23 -38.04 5.56
C ALA A 586 28.45 -39.56 5.44
N GLY A 587 27.49 -40.36 5.92
CA GLY A 587 27.50 -41.81 5.76
C GLY A 587 27.34 -42.27 4.32
N ALA A 588 26.54 -41.58 3.51
CA ALA A 588 26.41 -41.85 2.08
C ALA A 588 27.72 -41.50 1.34
N ALA A 589 28.29 -40.32 1.61
CA ALA A 589 29.52 -39.85 0.99
C ALA A 589 30.74 -40.77 1.25
N ASN A 590 30.80 -41.42 2.43
CA ASN A 590 31.89 -42.33 2.78
C ASN A 590 31.56 -43.82 2.57
N GLY A 591 30.39 -44.14 2.03
CA GLY A 591 29.95 -45.51 1.74
C GLY A 591 29.47 -46.32 2.96
N ALA A 592 29.38 -45.74 4.16
CA ALA A 592 28.79 -46.40 5.34
C ALA A 592 27.26 -46.54 5.25
N ILE A 593 26.60 -45.73 4.42
CA ILE A 593 25.19 -45.87 4.04
C ILE A 593 25.15 -46.15 2.54
N GLY A 594 24.68 -47.34 2.17
CA GLY A 594 24.69 -47.84 0.80
C GLY A 594 23.47 -47.44 -0.03
N ALA A 595 22.36 -47.06 0.62
CA ALA A 595 21.17 -46.57 -0.07
C ALA A 595 20.47 -45.42 0.64
N LEU A 596 19.80 -44.57 -0.14
CA LEU A 596 18.98 -43.46 0.35
C LEU A 596 17.54 -43.57 -0.16
N LEU A 597 16.59 -43.31 0.73
CA LEU A 597 15.18 -43.08 0.40
C LEU A 597 14.82 -41.63 0.74
N VAL A 598 14.42 -40.87 -0.28
CA VAL A 598 14.19 -39.43 -0.16
C VAL A 598 12.74 -39.08 -0.49
N ALA A 599 12.11 -38.20 0.30
CA ALA A 599 10.72 -37.77 0.11
C ALA A 599 10.62 -36.29 -0.32
N GLY A 600 10.85 -36.02 -1.61
CA GLY A 600 10.59 -34.70 -2.20
C GLY A 600 11.34 -33.54 -1.57
N ILE A 601 12.61 -33.76 -1.19
CA ILE A 601 13.46 -32.74 -0.58
C ILE A 601 14.25 -31.98 -1.66
N ASP A 602 14.73 -30.78 -1.34
CA ASP A 602 15.59 -29.98 -2.23
C ASP A 602 17.01 -29.91 -1.64
N PRO A 603 18.08 -30.31 -2.35
CA PRO A 603 19.45 -30.22 -1.85
C PRO A 603 19.85 -28.80 -1.47
N ASP A 604 19.29 -27.79 -2.15
CA ASP A 604 19.53 -26.37 -1.90
C ASP A 604 18.99 -25.90 -0.54
N ASP A 605 18.22 -26.73 0.18
CA ASP A 605 17.76 -26.43 1.54
C ASP A 605 18.80 -26.79 2.61
N PHE A 606 19.79 -27.65 2.31
CA PHE A 606 20.88 -27.95 3.24
C PHE A 606 21.90 -26.79 3.29
N PRO A 607 22.57 -26.56 4.44
CA PRO A 607 23.60 -25.50 4.58
C PRO A 607 24.71 -25.56 3.53
N ASP A 608 25.16 -26.77 3.18
CA ASP A 608 26.12 -27.04 2.10
C ASP A 608 25.43 -27.86 1.01
N ALA A 609 24.81 -27.15 0.07
CA ALA A 609 24.05 -27.76 -1.02
C ALA A 609 24.92 -28.65 -1.93
N ALA A 610 26.19 -28.26 -2.14
CA ALA A 610 27.12 -29.01 -2.98
C ALA A 610 27.54 -30.33 -2.30
N ALA A 611 27.85 -30.30 -1.01
CA ALA A 611 28.15 -31.51 -0.25
C ALA A 611 26.93 -32.44 -0.15
N ALA A 612 25.73 -31.90 0.06
CA ALA A 612 24.50 -32.69 0.07
C ALA A 612 24.24 -33.37 -1.28
N THR A 613 24.39 -32.63 -2.38
CA THR A 613 24.25 -33.17 -3.75
C THR A 613 25.28 -34.27 -4.01
N GLY A 614 26.55 -34.03 -3.69
CA GLY A 614 27.62 -35.01 -3.87
C GLY A 614 27.46 -36.25 -2.99
N ALA A 615 26.94 -36.10 -1.77
CA ALA A 615 26.63 -37.22 -0.88
C ALA A 615 25.48 -38.10 -1.42
N ILE A 616 24.45 -37.48 -2.00
CA ILE A 616 23.34 -38.20 -2.63
C ILE A 616 23.83 -38.93 -3.89
N GLU A 617 24.65 -38.29 -4.73
CA GLU A 617 25.25 -38.91 -5.91
C GLU A 617 26.20 -40.07 -5.56
N ALA A 618 26.93 -39.97 -4.45
CA ALA A 618 27.84 -41.01 -3.98
C ALA A 618 27.13 -42.21 -3.33
N ALA A 619 25.84 -42.09 -3.00
CA ALA A 619 25.07 -43.21 -2.46
C ALA A 619 24.97 -44.33 -3.49
N GLY A 620 25.17 -45.58 -3.06
CA GLY A 620 25.18 -46.73 -3.97
C GLY A 620 23.84 -47.04 -4.64
N PHE A 621 22.72 -46.56 -4.06
CA PHE A 621 21.38 -46.66 -4.63
C PHE A 621 20.45 -45.58 -4.06
N VAL A 622 19.70 -44.86 -4.91
CA VAL A 622 18.82 -43.76 -4.48
C VAL A 622 17.39 -43.96 -4.98
N VAL A 623 16.43 -43.99 -4.05
CA VAL A 623 14.99 -43.95 -4.34
C VAL A 623 14.44 -42.57 -3.99
N SER A 624 13.89 -41.89 -4.99
CA SER A 624 13.29 -40.56 -4.84
C SER A 624 11.78 -40.63 -4.99
N VAL A 625 11.05 -40.20 -3.97
CA VAL A 625 9.58 -40.15 -3.95
C VAL A 625 9.18 -38.67 -4.06
N GLU A 626 8.68 -38.25 -5.22
CA GLU A 626 8.54 -36.83 -5.54
C GLU A 626 7.25 -36.50 -6.28
N ILE A 627 6.81 -35.25 -6.18
CA ILE A 627 5.66 -34.72 -6.93
C ILE A 627 6.13 -34.25 -8.32
N ARG A 628 7.30 -33.62 -8.40
CA ARG A 628 7.85 -32.95 -9.59
C ARG A 628 9.32 -33.29 -9.73
N ARG A 629 9.84 -33.13 -10.94
CA ARG A 629 11.27 -33.25 -11.22
C ARG A 629 12.06 -32.24 -10.38
N SER A 630 13.16 -32.66 -9.77
CA SER A 630 14.06 -31.87 -8.92
C SER A 630 15.52 -32.16 -9.26
N ALA A 631 16.47 -31.54 -8.55
CA ALA A 631 17.89 -31.91 -8.67
C ALA A 631 18.15 -33.37 -8.25
N ILE A 632 17.37 -33.90 -7.29
CA ILE A 632 17.49 -35.30 -6.82
C ILE A 632 16.95 -36.28 -7.84
N THR A 633 15.93 -35.87 -8.62
CA THR A 633 15.46 -36.71 -9.74
C THR A 633 16.63 -37.12 -10.64
N GLU A 634 17.54 -36.20 -10.97
CA GLU A 634 18.69 -36.52 -11.84
C GLU A 634 19.69 -37.48 -11.22
N LEU A 635 19.71 -37.62 -9.90
CA LEU A 635 20.61 -38.49 -9.15
C LEU A 635 19.98 -39.84 -8.78
N ALA A 636 18.65 -39.95 -8.86
CA ALA A 636 17.93 -41.13 -8.40
C ALA A 636 18.06 -42.33 -9.35
N ASP A 637 18.09 -43.54 -8.81
CA ASP A 637 17.97 -44.78 -9.58
C ASP A 637 16.51 -45.16 -9.83
N VAL A 638 15.63 -44.82 -8.88
CA VAL A 638 14.18 -44.99 -9.02
C VAL A 638 13.48 -43.73 -8.56
N VAL A 639 12.56 -43.23 -9.40
CA VAL A 639 11.73 -42.06 -9.09
C VAL A 639 10.27 -42.48 -9.07
N LEU A 640 9.58 -42.22 -7.96
CA LEU A 640 8.20 -42.64 -7.73
C LEU A 640 7.29 -41.41 -7.58
N PRO A 641 6.36 -41.15 -8.53
CA PRO A 641 5.47 -40.00 -8.44
C PRO A 641 4.42 -40.15 -7.35
N VAL A 642 4.23 -39.13 -6.50
CA VAL A 642 3.23 -39.14 -5.42
C VAL A 642 2.19 -38.01 -5.51
N ALA A 643 1.04 -38.25 -4.87
CA ALA A 643 -0.10 -37.35 -4.86
C ALA A 643 0.18 -36.04 -4.08
N PRO A 644 -0.08 -34.86 -4.66
CA PRO A 644 -0.07 -33.59 -3.94
C PRO A 644 -1.29 -33.50 -3.02
N ALA A 645 -1.31 -32.53 -2.10
CA ALA A 645 -2.40 -32.34 -1.14
C ALA A 645 -3.80 -32.29 -1.80
N ALA A 646 -3.94 -31.70 -2.99
CA ALA A 646 -5.23 -31.64 -3.69
C ALA A 646 -5.76 -33.02 -4.18
N GLU A 647 -4.92 -34.07 -4.24
CA GLU A 647 -5.26 -35.37 -4.80
C GLU A 647 -5.20 -36.53 -3.79
N LYS A 648 -4.88 -36.23 -2.53
CA LYS A 648 -4.91 -37.15 -1.40
C LYS A 648 -5.68 -36.58 -0.22
N ALA A 649 -6.07 -37.44 0.71
CA ALA A 649 -6.56 -37.05 2.03
C ALA A 649 -5.44 -37.28 3.07
N GLY A 650 -5.46 -36.52 4.14
CA GLY A 650 -4.50 -36.62 5.23
C GLY A 650 -4.66 -35.46 6.21
N SER A 651 -3.67 -35.31 7.08
CA SER A 651 -3.70 -34.31 8.13
C SER A 651 -2.34 -33.64 8.31
N PHE A 652 -2.36 -32.35 8.65
CA PHE A 652 -1.19 -31.66 9.19
C PHE A 652 -1.36 -31.46 10.69
N LEU A 653 -0.25 -31.47 11.42
CA LEU A 653 -0.21 -31.07 12.82
C LEU A 653 0.35 -29.65 12.86
N ASN A 654 -0.44 -28.66 13.26
CA ASN A 654 0.05 -27.28 13.31
C ASN A 654 1.03 -27.08 14.48
N TRP A 655 1.67 -25.91 14.56
CA TRP A 655 2.70 -25.64 15.58
C TRP A 655 2.22 -25.81 17.04
N GLU A 656 0.95 -25.49 17.35
CA GLU A 656 0.37 -25.67 18.70
C GLU A 656 0.08 -27.14 19.04
N GLY A 657 0.20 -28.07 18.07
CA GLY A 657 -0.09 -29.49 18.25
C GLY A 657 -1.53 -29.88 17.93
N ARG A 658 -2.30 -29.03 17.25
CA ARG A 658 -3.68 -29.31 16.82
C ARG A 658 -3.68 -30.05 15.48
N MET A 659 -4.41 -31.17 15.43
CA MET A 659 -4.61 -31.95 14.21
C MET A 659 -5.53 -31.23 13.23
N ARG A 660 -5.13 -31.16 11.96
CA ARG A 660 -5.81 -30.42 10.88
C ARG A 660 -6.02 -31.36 9.68
N GLY A 661 -7.15 -32.07 9.70
CA GLY A 661 -7.52 -33.01 8.63
C GLY A 661 -8.09 -32.31 7.39
N PHE A 662 -7.83 -32.89 6.22
CA PHE A 662 -8.40 -32.47 4.93
C PHE A 662 -8.73 -33.67 4.04
N GLU A 663 -9.75 -33.49 3.20
CA GLU A 663 -10.23 -34.50 2.26
C GLU A 663 -9.60 -34.32 0.87
N LYS A 664 -9.65 -35.38 0.07
CA LYS A 664 -9.23 -35.33 -1.33
C LYS A 664 -10.12 -34.35 -2.13
N VAL A 665 -9.51 -33.32 -2.71
CA VAL A 665 -10.23 -32.29 -3.49
C VAL A 665 -10.55 -32.75 -4.90
N LEU A 666 -9.58 -33.35 -5.60
CA LEU A 666 -9.72 -33.76 -7.00
C LEU A 666 -10.08 -35.24 -7.08
N GLU A 667 -11.38 -35.52 -7.20
CA GLU A 667 -11.89 -36.88 -7.42
C GLU A 667 -11.41 -37.46 -8.77
N GLY A 668 -11.12 -38.76 -8.80
CA GLY A 668 -10.68 -39.47 -10.02
C GLY A 668 -9.18 -39.39 -10.34
N SER A 669 -8.35 -38.72 -9.52
CA SER A 669 -6.89 -38.85 -9.64
C SER A 669 -6.41 -40.26 -9.28
N ASN A 670 -5.54 -40.82 -10.12
CA ASN A 670 -4.85 -42.09 -9.94
C ASN A 670 -3.47 -41.94 -9.26
N ALA A 671 -3.09 -40.74 -8.81
CA ALA A 671 -1.85 -40.54 -8.10
C ALA A 671 -1.83 -41.34 -6.79
N LEU A 672 -0.74 -42.06 -6.52
CA LEU A 672 -0.57 -42.83 -5.29
C LEU A 672 -0.08 -41.93 -4.16
N THR A 673 -0.52 -42.21 -2.93
CA THR A 673 0.03 -41.56 -1.73
C THR A 673 1.38 -42.16 -1.37
N ASP A 674 2.18 -41.43 -0.60
CA ASP A 674 3.46 -41.90 -0.07
C ASP A 674 3.25 -43.19 0.75
N VAL A 675 2.23 -43.23 1.63
CA VAL A 675 1.81 -44.45 2.35
C VAL A 675 1.63 -45.65 1.41
N ARG A 676 0.93 -45.45 0.29
CA ARG A 676 0.66 -46.53 -0.67
C ARG A 676 1.91 -46.99 -1.41
N VAL A 677 2.80 -46.05 -1.74
CA VAL A 677 4.09 -46.35 -2.38
C VAL A 677 4.98 -47.16 -1.45
N LEU A 678 5.15 -46.72 -0.19
CA LEU A 678 5.97 -47.42 0.81
C LEU A 678 5.43 -48.82 1.12
N ALA A 679 4.10 -48.96 1.25
CA ALA A 679 3.46 -50.27 1.40
C ALA A 679 3.71 -51.18 0.18
N GLY A 680 3.75 -50.61 -1.03
CA GLY A 680 4.10 -51.33 -2.25
C GLY A 680 5.53 -51.86 -2.25
N ILE A 681 6.51 -51.03 -1.85
CA ILE A 681 7.92 -51.44 -1.74
C ILE A 681 8.07 -52.54 -0.66
N ALA A 682 7.40 -52.38 0.49
CA ALA A 682 7.42 -53.38 1.55
C ALA A 682 6.85 -54.74 1.07
N ALA A 683 5.75 -54.72 0.31
CA ALA A 683 5.13 -55.92 -0.23
C ALA A 683 6.04 -56.68 -1.21
N GLU A 684 6.84 -55.97 -2.04
CA GLU A 684 7.84 -56.59 -2.92
C GLU A 684 8.98 -57.29 -2.13
N LEU A 685 9.21 -56.89 -0.88
CA LEU A 685 10.13 -57.54 0.06
C LEU A 685 9.47 -58.66 0.89
N GLY A 686 8.18 -58.92 0.67
CA GLY A 686 7.41 -59.91 1.45
C GLY A 686 7.06 -59.44 2.86
N ILE A 687 7.11 -58.14 3.13
CA ILE A 687 6.79 -57.53 4.44
C ILE A 687 5.45 -56.81 4.35
N ASP A 688 4.51 -57.16 5.21
CA ASP A 688 3.25 -56.41 5.38
C ASP A 688 3.45 -55.26 6.35
N LEU A 689 3.35 -54.02 5.86
CA LEU A 689 3.48 -52.82 6.69
C LEU A 689 2.23 -52.58 7.55
N GLY A 690 1.12 -53.29 7.33
CA GLY A 690 -0.15 -53.11 8.05
C GLY A 690 -0.92 -51.84 7.67
N ILE A 691 -0.30 -50.94 6.89
CA ILE A 691 -0.87 -49.69 6.40
C ILE A 691 -0.76 -49.64 4.89
N SER A 692 -1.87 -49.32 4.21
CA SER A 692 -1.91 -49.17 2.74
C SER A 692 -2.71 -47.97 2.26
N THR A 693 -3.31 -47.23 3.20
CA THR A 693 -4.10 -46.01 2.97
C THR A 693 -3.79 -45.00 4.08
N SER A 694 -3.97 -43.69 3.80
CA SER A 694 -3.78 -42.64 4.82
C SER A 694 -4.69 -42.88 6.03
N GLN A 695 -5.93 -43.33 5.81
CA GLN A 695 -6.87 -43.63 6.90
C GLN A 695 -6.37 -44.75 7.83
N ALA A 696 -5.78 -45.81 7.26
CA ALA A 696 -5.20 -46.89 8.06
C ALA A 696 -3.98 -46.41 8.87
N ALA A 697 -3.10 -45.60 8.25
CA ALA A 697 -1.96 -44.99 8.93
C ALA A 697 -2.40 -44.06 10.08
N ALA A 698 -3.40 -43.22 9.85
CA ALA A 698 -3.98 -42.36 10.89
C ALA A 698 -4.59 -43.17 12.04
N ALA A 699 -5.34 -44.22 11.73
CA ALA A 699 -5.96 -45.08 12.74
C ALA A 699 -4.93 -45.82 13.59
N GLU A 700 -3.86 -46.33 12.97
CA GLU A 700 -2.78 -47.00 13.70
C GLU A 700 -2.02 -46.00 14.59
N LEU A 701 -1.59 -44.86 14.05
CA LEU A 701 -0.91 -43.82 14.85
C LEU A 701 -1.75 -43.31 16.01
N ALA A 702 -3.05 -43.08 15.80
CA ALA A 702 -3.96 -42.69 16.87
C ALA A 702 -4.11 -43.78 17.94
N GLY A 703 -4.06 -45.05 17.53
CA GLY A 703 -4.08 -46.20 18.43
C GLY A 703 -2.85 -46.30 19.35
N LEU A 704 -1.68 -45.87 18.87
CA LEU A 704 -0.44 -45.86 19.65
C LEU A 704 -0.49 -44.87 20.83
N GLY A 705 -1.16 -43.73 20.66
CA GLY A 705 -1.20 -42.67 21.66
C GLY A 705 0.17 -42.06 22.01
N PRO A 706 0.19 -41.08 22.93
CA PRO A 706 1.42 -40.48 23.43
C PRO A 706 2.17 -41.42 24.38
N TRP A 707 3.50 -41.27 24.45
CA TRP A 707 4.33 -41.96 25.43
C TRP A 707 4.03 -41.49 26.87
N ASP A 708 3.81 -42.43 27.78
CA ASP A 708 3.52 -42.19 29.20
C ASP A 708 4.69 -42.47 30.14
N GLY A 709 5.80 -43.01 29.63
CA GLY A 709 7.06 -43.18 30.36
C GLY A 709 7.97 -41.95 30.33
N ASP A 710 9.23 -42.15 30.71
CA ASP A 710 10.22 -41.06 30.76
C ASP A 710 10.49 -40.49 29.36
N ARG A 711 10.44 -39.16 29.25
CA ARG A 711 10.78 -38.43 28.02
C ARG A 711 12.30 -38.35 27.82
N ALA A 712 12.72 -37.95 26.61
CA ALA A 712 14.12 -37.63 26.37
C ALA A 712 14.59 -36.51 27.30
N ALA A 713 15.87 -36.56 27.69
CA ALA A 713 16.48 -35.55 28.54
C ALA A 713 16.50 -34.18 27.84
N ALA A 714 16.30 -33.11 28.61
CA ALA A 714 16.47 -31.75 28.12
C ALA A 714 17.94 -31.49 27.72
N PRO A 715 18.21 -30.62 26.73
CA PRO A 715 19.58 -30.27 26.37
C PRO A 715 20.27 -29.49 27.49
N GLU A 716 21.56 -29.76 27.67
CA GLU A 716 22.47 -28.97 28.52
C GLU A 716 23.71 -28.59 27.69
N VAL A 717 23.57 -27.57 26.83
CA VAL A 717 24.65 -27.10 25.95
C VAL A 717 25.17 -25.76 26.44
N ALA A 718 26.48 -25.69 26.70
CA ALA A 718 27.13 -24.44 27.08
C ALA A 718 27.14 -23.45 25.93
N ALA A 719 27.08 -22.16 26.25
CA ALA A 719 27.24 -21.08 25.28
C ALA A 719 28.56 -21.26 24.51
N ALA A 720 28.49 -21.27 23.18
CA ALA A 720 29.69 -21.20 22.36
C ALA A 720 30.23 -19.77 22.37
N THR A 721 31.55 -19.60 22.47
CA THR A 721 32.18 -18.29 22.24
C THR A 721 31.89 -17.86 20.80
N PRO A 722 31.23 -16.71 20.58
CA PRO A 722 30.98 -16.24 19.22
C PRO A 722 32.31 -16.13 18.47
N ALA A 723 32.39 -16.70 17.26
CA ALA A 723 33.60 -16.59 16.44
C ALA A 723 33.96 -15.10 16.31
N ALA A 724 35.17 -14.68 16.72
CA ALA A 724 35.59 -13.29 16.61
C ALA A 724 35.43 -12.81 15.16
N SER A 725 34.96 -11.58 14.94
CA SER A 725 35.01 -11.01 13.59
C SER A 725 36.47 -11.04 13.14
N ALA A 726 36.75 -11.78 12.06
CA ALA A 726 38.05 -11.68 11.43
C ALA A 726 38.27 -10.21 11.03
N PRO A 727 39.50 -9.67 11.03
CA PRO A 727 39.76 -8.25 10.78
C PRO A 727 39.31 -7.71 9.39
N ALA A 728 38.65 -8.52 8.56
CA ALA A 728 38.12 -8.16 7.24
C ALA A 728 36.72 -8.74 6.91
N GLY A 729 35.95 -9.27 7.88
CA GLY A 729 34.65 -9.92 7.60
C GLY A 729 33.53 -9.52 8.58
N VAL A 730 32.28 -9.56 8.10
CA VAL A 730 31.06 -9.25 8.87
C VAL A 730 30.22 -10.52 9.08
N ARG A 731 29.31 -10.52 10.06
CA ARG A 731 28.39 -11.63 10.32
C ARG A 731 27.19 -11.60 9.37
N LEU A 732 26.80 -12.76 8.85
CA LEU A 732 25.60 -12.92 8.06
C LEU A 732 24.39 -13.20 8.96
N ALA A 733 23.33 -12.41 8.83
CA ALA A 733 21.99 -12.74 9.29
C ALA A 733 21.12 -13.13 8.09
N THR A 734 20.31 -14.17 8.22
CA THR A 734 19.43 -14.58 7.11
C THR A 734 18.21 -15.38 7.57
N TRP A 735 17.11 -15.19 6.86
CA TRP A 735 15.95 -16.08 6.88
C TRP A 735 15.24 -16.03 5.53
N LYS A 736 14.35 -16.99 5.30
CA LYS A 736 13.55 -17.05 4.08
C LYS A 736 12.31 -16.17 4.23
N GLN A 737 12.02 -15.39 3.20
CA GLN A 737 10.80 -14.59 3.13
C GLN A 737 9.56 -15.45 2.82
N LEU A 738 8.37 -14.91 3.05
CA LEU A 738 7.12 -15.66 2.88
C LEU A 738 6.92 -16.12 1.42
N ILE A 739 7.15 -15.20 0.49
CA ILE A 739 7.19 -15.43 -0.96
C ILE A 739 8.66 -15.42 -1.37
N ASP A 740 9.20 -16.62 -1.58
CA ASP A 740 10.60 -16.91 -1.89
C ASP A 740 10.71 -17.72 -3.19
N ASP A 741 11.92 -18.10 -3.61
CA ASP A 741 12.12 -18.95 -4.80
C ASP A 741 11.85 -20.45 -4.51
N GLY A 742 10.97 -20.77 -3.56
CA GLY A 742 10.63 -22.14 -3.20
C GLY A 742 9.88 -22.88 -4.32
N ARG A 743 10.21 -24.15 -4.56
CA ARG A 743 9.60 -24.95 -5.66
C ARG A 743 8.06 -25.04 -5.58
N MET A 744 7.47 -25.06 -4.37
CA MET A 744 6.01 -25.09 -4.21
C MET A 744 5.33 -23.73 -4.50
N LEU A 745 6.10 -22.68 -4.77
CA LEU A 745 5.58 -21.33 -5.08
C LEU A 745 5.55 -21.04 -6.58
N THR A 746 6.17 -21.90 -7.39
CA THR A 746 6.22 -21.73 -8.85
C THR A 746 4.88 -22.04 -9.52
N GLY A 747 4.65 -21.46 -10.70
CA GLY A 747 3.51 -21.77 -11.57
C GLY A 747 2.46 -20.67 -11.66
N ASP A 748 2.62 -19.58 -10.91
CA ASP A 748 1.84 -18.36 -11.10
C ASP A 748 2.78 -17.13 -11.15
N GLU A 749 2.92 -16.53 -12.32
CA GLU A 749 3.84 -15.40 -12.55
C GLU A 749 3.38 -14.14 -11.82
N ALA A 750 2.07 -13.87 -11.80
CA ALA A 750 1.52 -12.71 -11.11
C ALA A 750 1.78 -12.79 -9.59
N PHE A 751 1.76 -13.99 -9.03
CA PHE A 751 1.99 -14.21 -7.60
C PHE A 751 3.46 -13.96 -7.26
N LEU A 752 4.37 -14.50 -8.07
CA LEU A 752 5.81 -14.30 -7.88
C LEU A 752 6.21 -12.83 -8.10
N GLU A 753 5.54 -12.10 -8.98
CA GLU A 753 5.74 -10.65 -9.16
C GLU A 753 5.39 -9.82 -7.91
N THR A 754 4.61 -10.38 -6.97
CA THR A 754 4.33 -9.71 -5.68
C THR A 754 5.35 -10.02 -4.59
N ALA A 755 6.38 -10.83 -4.88
CA ALA A 755 7.48 -11.07 -3.96
C ALA A 755 8.23 -9.78 -3.67
N ARG A 756 8.68 -9.62 -2.42
CA ARG A 756 9.54 -8.48 -2.04
C ARG A 756 10.88 -8.64 -2.76
N ALA A 757 11.42 -7.52 -3.25
CA ALA A 757 12.75 -7.53 -3.86
C ALA A 757 13.82 -7.96 -2.84
N GLY A 758 14.77 -8.78 -3.28
CA GLY A 758 15.94 -9.12 -2.49
C GLY A 758 16.87 -7.91 -2.31
N VAL A 759 17.10 -7.51 -1.07
CA VAL A 759 18.03 -6.44 -0.67
C VAL A 759 18.94 -6.91 0.44
N ALA A 760 20.16 -6.37 0.50
CA ALA A 760 21.06 -6.54 1.62
C ALA A 760 20.89 -5.37 2.59
N LEU A 761 20.68 -5.66 3.88
CA LEU A 761 20.55 -4.64 4.91
C LEU A 761 21.84 -4.57 5.73
N VAL A 762 22.33 -3.35 5.98
CA VAL A 762 23.52 -3.08 6.80
C VAL A 762 23.29 -1.88 7.72
N SER A 763 24.08 -1.78 8.80
CA SER A 763 24.12 -0.57 9.63
C SER A 763 24.85 0.57 8.92
N GLN A 764 24.63 1.82 9.36
CA GLN A 764 25.36 2.98 8.82
C GLN A 764 26.88 2.82 9.00
N ALA A 765 27.34 2.35 10.17
CA ALA A 765 28.75 2.13 10.43
C ALA A 765 29.34 1.04 9.50
N THR A 766 28.61 -0.06 9.30
CA THR A 766 29.02 -1.14 8.39
C THR A 766 29.09 -0.66 6.93
N TYR A 767 28.11 0.15 6.50
CA TYR A 767 28.07 0.74 5.16
C TYR A 767 29.30 1.62 4.89
N GLU A 768 29.67 2.48 5.84
CA GLU A 768 30.82 3.37 5.75
C GLU A 768 32.15 2.59 5.81
N ALA A 769 32.27 1.65 6.75
CA ALA A 769 33.48 0.82 6.92
C ALA A 769 33.79 0.00 5.66
N ALA A 770 32.77 -0.55 5.00
CA ALA A 770 32.92 -1.31 3.76
C ALA A 770 32.95 -0.43 2.48
N SER A 771 32.82 0.90 2.61
CA SER A 771 32.83 1.85 1.48
C SER A 771 31.83 1.49 0.37
N LEU A 772 30.60 1.13 0.75
CA LEU A 772 29.55 0.71 -0.18
C LEU A 772 28.93 1.89 -0.94
N ASP A 773 28.45 1.64 -2.17
CA ASP A 773 27.76 2.64 -3.01
C ASP A 773 26.55 2.02 -3.74
N GLY A 774 25.42 1.91 -3.04
CA GLY A 774 24.13 1.45 -3.58
C GLY A 774 24.01 -0.03 -3.96
N VAL A 775 25.12 -0.74 -4.19
CA VAL A 775 25.17 -2.19 -4.45
C VAL A 775 26.31 -2.81 -3.65
N VAL A 776 26.07 -4.01 -3.10
CA VAL A 776 27.06 -4.79 -2.34
C VAL A 776 27.24 -6.17 -2.95
N THR A 777 28.49 -6.61 -3.05
CA THR A 777 28.84 -8.02 -3.33
C THR A 777 29.28 -8.67 -2.03
N ILE A 778 28.56 -9.72 -1.67
CA ILE A 778 28.74 -10.51 -0.44
C ILE A 778 29.42 -11.81 -0.85
N GLY A 779 30.58 -12.11 -0.26
CA GLY A 779 31.40 -13.24 -0.69
C GLY A 779 31.85 -14.16 0.44
N THR A 780 32.00 -15.44 0.12
CA THR A 780 32.68 -16.46 0.93
C THR A 780 33.84 -17.06 0.13
N GLY A 781 34.53 -18.06 0.68
CA GLY A 781 35.50 -18.84 -0.08
C GLY A 781 34.87 -19.71 -1.19
N ILE A 782 33.54 -19.85 -1.21
CA ILE A 782 32.79 -20.71 -2.14
C ILE A 782 32.28 -19.90 -3.34
N GLY A 783 31.70 -18.72 -3.09
CA GLY A 783 31.11 -17.90 -4.14
C GLY A 783 30.78 -16.49 -3.67
N SER A 784 30.06 -15.74 -4.51
CA SER A 784 29.60 -14.40 -4.19
C SER A 784 28.22 -14.10 -4.78
N VAL A 785 27.47 -13.23 -4.11
CA VAL A 785 26.15 -12.76 -4.52
C VAL A 785 26.13 -11.23 -4.49
N THR A 786 25.43 -10.61 -5.46
CA THR A 786 25.39 -9.15 -5.59
C THR A 786 23.96 -8.66 -5.47
N LEU A 787 23.71 -7.74 -4.54
CA LEU A 787 22.38 -7.22 -4.21
C LEU A 787 22.42 -5.69 -4.03
N PRO A 788 21.30 -4.99 -4.27
CA PRO A 788 21.13 -3.63 -3.77
C PRO A 788 21.31 -3.61 -2.25
N VAL A 789 21.94 -2.56 -1.73
CA VAL A 789 22.14 -2.38 -0.29
C VAL A 789 21.27 -1.25 0.24
N GLU A 790 20.63 -1.48 1.39
CA GLU A 790 19.88 -0.46 2.13
C GLU A 790 20.45 -0.33 3.54
N VAL A 791 20.50 0.90 4.03
CA VAL A 791 20.97 1.20 5.38
C VAL A 791 19.79 1.25 6.33
N VAL A 792 19.87 0.49 7.41
CA VAL A 792 18.85 0.42 8.47
C VAL A 792 19.49 0.51 9.85
N ASP A 793 18.67 0.78 10.87
CA ASP A 793 19.12 0.65 12.25
C ASP A 793 19.22 -0.84 12.61
N MET A 794 20.45 -1.32 12.74
CA MET A 794 20.77 -2.71 13.04
C MET A 794 22.12 -2.84 13.72
N VAL A 795 22.40 -4.02 14.27
CA VAL A 795 23.68 -4.33 14.88
C VAL A 795 24.83 -4.12 13.88
N ASP A 796 25.89 -3.47 14.34
CA ASP A 796 27.11 -3.24 13.57
C ASP A 796 27.83 -4.56 13.21
N ASP A 797 28.74 -4.50 12.23
CA ASP A 797 29.51 -5.65 11.73
C ASP A 797 28.62 -6.83 11.30
N THR A 798 27.38 -6.54 10.87
CA THR A 798 26.38 -7.53 10.46
C THR A 798 25.74 -7.09 9.14
N VAL A 799 25.50 -8.07 8.25
CA VAL A 799 24.70 -7.90 7.04
C VAL A 799 23.52 -8.86 7.08
N TRP A 800 22.31 -8.37 6.77
CA TRP A 800 21.16 -9.25 6.58
C TRP A 800 20.85 -9.44 5.09
N VAL A 801 20.54 -10.67 4.69
CA VAL A 801 20.19 -11.04 3.32
C VAL A 801 19.09 -12.09 3.33
N PRO A 802 18.06 -12.02 2.46
CA PRO A 802 17.07 -13.10 2.34
C PRO A 802 17.74 -14.40 1.86
N THR A 803 17.39 -15.54 2.46
CA THR A 803 18.09 -16.81 2.18
C THR A 803 17.88 -17.31 0.75
N ASN A 804 16.68 -17.11 0.17
CA ASN A 804 16.29 -17.68 -1.13
C ASN A 804 15.36 -16.71 -1.88
N ASN A 805 15.88 -15.68 -2.56
CA ASN A 805 15.07 -14.67 -3.22
C ASN A 805 15.80 -14.09 -4.46
N GLY A 806 15.05 -13.82 -5.53
CA GLY A 806 15.57 -13.12 -6.70
C GLY A 806 16.53 -13.97 -7.55
N GLY A 807 16.39 -15.29 -7.49
CA GLY A 807 17.28 -16.27 -8.12
C GLY A 807 18.52 -16.62 -7.30
N ILE A 808 18.72 -15.97 -6.15
CA ILE A 808 19.84 -16.23 -5.23
C ILE A 808 19.38 -17.21 -4.16
N ASN A 809 20.24 -18.20 -3.86
CA ASN A 809 20.11 -19.07 -2.72
C ASN A 809 21.44 -19.07 -1.95
N LEU A 810 21.46 -18.58 -0.71
CA LEU A 810 22.71 -18.40 0.05
C LEU A 810 23.40 -19.72 0.41
N HIS A 811 22.65 -20.81 0.57
CA HIS A 811 23.27 -22.11 0.81
C HIS A 811 23.96 -22.64 -0.44
N ARG A 812 23.32 -22.51 -1.61
CA ARG A 812 23.89 -22.92 -2.90
C ARG A 812 25.04 -22.02 -3.35
N ASP A 813 24.83 -20.70 -3.28
CA ASP A 813 25.70 -19.71 -3.91
C ASP A 813 26.88 -19.30 -3.00
N LEU A 814 26.71 -19.38 -1.67
CA LEU A 814 27.75 -19.01 -0.69
C LEU A 814 28.17 -20.13 0.27
N GLY A 815 27.39 -21.21 0.40
CA GLY A 815 27.57 -22.21 1.47
C GLY A 815 27.53 -21.59 2.86
N ALA A 816 26.65 -20.61 3.07
CA ALA A 816 26.60 -19.80 4.28
C ALA A 816 25.22 -19.80 4.94
N THR A 817 25.19 -19.87 6.26
CA THR A 817 23.99 -19.80 7.11
C THR A 817 24.03 -18.56 8.00
N SER A 818 22.98 -18.37 8.81
CA SER A 818 23.02 -17.33 9.84
C SER A 818 24.21 -17.57 10.78
N GLY A 819 24.98 -16.52 11.08
CA GLY A 819 26.21 -16.59 11.88
C GLY A 819 27.50 -16.81 11.08
N SER A 820 27.45 -17.19 9.79
CA SER A 820 28.64 -17.30 8.94
C SER A 820 29.33 -15.95 8.77
N ILE A 821 30.66 -15.96 8.61
CA ILE A 821 31.45 -14.75 8.31
C ILE A 821 31.53 -14.57 6.79
N VAL A 822 31.14 -13.39 6.31
CA VAL A 822 31.15 -13.01 4.89
C VAL A 822 31.97 -11.75 4.67
N THR A 823 32.49 -11.58 3.45
CA THR A 823 33.18 -10.35 3.04
C THR A 823 32.22 -9.44 2.28
N LEU A 824 32.33 -8.12 2.51
CA LEU A 824 31.57 -7.11 1.77
C LEU A 824 32.53 -6.37 0.84
N THR A 825 32.15 -6.26 -0.43
CA THR A 825 32.91 -5.49 -1.43
C THR A 825 31.98 -4.59 -2.23
N CYS A 826 32.45 -3.37 -2.52
CA CYS A 826 31.75 -2.45 -3.40
C CYS A 826 31.87 -2.96 -4.86
N SER A 827 30.72 -3.18 -5.51
CA SER A 827 30.69 -3.62 -6.90
C SER A 827 30.61 -2.42 -7.85
N THR A 828 31.47 -2.40 -8.86
CA THR A 828 31.37 -1.46 -9.99
C THR A 828 30.48 -1.99 -11.12
N GLU A 829 29.97 -3.22 -11.00
CA GLU A 829 29.10 -3.85 -11.99
C GLU A 829 27.63 -3.65 -11.64
N LYS A 830 26.89 -2.99 -12.54
CA LYS A 830 25.42 -2.96 -12.49
C LYS A 830 24.90 -4.38 -12.70
N SER A 831 24.18 -4.90 -11.72
CA SER A 831 23.49 -6.20 -11.79
C SER A 831 22.68 -6.36 -13.10
N PRO A 832 22.71 -7.54 -13.75
CA PRO A 832 21.86 -7.84 -14.89
C PRO A 832 20.42 -8.08 -14.41
N ASN A 833 19.65 -7.01 -14.28
CA ASN A 833 18.26 -7.09 -13.82
C ASN A 833 17.38 -7.85 -14.85
N ARG A 834 17.05 -9.12 -14.58
CA ARG A 834 15.94 -9.86 -15.21
C ARG A 834 14.68 -9.61 -14.38
N GLY A 835 13.99 -8.50 -14.66
CA GLY A 835 12.76 -8.16 -13.97
C GLY A 835 12.23 -6.78 -14.35
N SER A 836 12.04 -6.51 -15.64
CA SER A 836 11.19 -5.39 -16.15
C SER A 836 11.19 -5.33 -17.69
N GLN A 837 10.83 -6.41 -18.38
CA GLN A 837 10.51 -6.33 -19.80
C GLN A 837 9.04 -5.94 -20.05
N VAL A 838 8.53 -4.88 -19.40
CA VAL A 838 7.27 -4.24 -19.85
C VAL A 838 7.33 -2.71 -19.82
N ALA A 839 8.31 -2.08 -19.17
CA ALA A 839 8.28 -0.63 -18.94
C ALA A 839 9.56 0.11 -19.38
N ASP A 840 10.17 -0.21 -20.52
CA ASP A 840 11.03 0.77 -21.17
C ASP A 840 11.12 0.63 -22.71
N ARG A 841 10.17 1.29 -23.38
CA ARG A 841 10.37 1.78 -24.75
C ARG A 841 10.18 3.28 -24.74
N ARG A 842 11.16 4.04 -24.21
CA ARG A 842 11.53 5.36 -24.74
C ARG A 842 12.72 5.98 -23.99
N CYS A 843 13.94 5.62 -24.36
CA CYS A 843 15.02 6.62 -24.50
C CYS A 843 16.23 6.04 -25.23
N ARG A 844 16.33 6.28 -26.54
CA ARG A 844 17.61 6.13 -27.26
C ARG A 844 17.60 7.07 -28.46
N THR A 845 18.18 8.25 -28.27
CA THR A 845 18.93 8.99 -29.31
C THR A 845 19.55 10.23 -28.67
N GLY A 846 20.87 10.38 -28.76
CA GLY A 846 21.42 11.73 -28.91
C GLY A 846 22.72 12.14 -28.22
N GLU A 847 23.66 11.26 -27.90
CA GLU A 847 25.06 11.70 -27.79
C GLU A 847 25.63 11.95 -29.19
N ARG A 848 25.62 13.21 -29.64
CA ARG A 848 26.54 13.75 -30.67
C ARG A 848 26.41 15.26 -30.77
N ARG A 849 27.32 15.99 -30.09
CA ARG A 849 28.16 17.09 -30.62
C ARG A 849 28.59 18.05 -29.51
N LYS A 850 29.75 17.75 -28.93
CA LYS A 850 30.74 18.78 -28.57
C LYS A 850 31.35 19.30 -29.87
N ARG A 851 30.92 20.48 -30.34
CA ARG A 851 31.71 21.41 -31.18
C ARG A 851 30.87 22.66 -31.45
N MET A 852 31.38 23.80 -30.98
CA MET A 852 31.11 25.20 -31.36
C MET A 852 30.83 26.08 -30.14
N THR A 853 31.89 26.27 -29.35
CA THR A 853 32.19 27.54 -28.70
C THR A 853 33.18 28.29 -29.58
N ARG A 854 33.00 29.61 -29.68
CA ARG A 854 33.73 30.65 -30.46
C ARG A 854 32.99 31.10 -31.73
N ILE A 855 33.14 32.40 -32.01
CA ILE A 855 32.26 33.28 -32.79
C ILE A 855 31.07 33.61 -31.87
N TRP A 856 30.87 34.81 -31.31
CA TRP A 856 30.94 36.14 -31.89
C TRP A 856 31.71 37.11 -30.98
N ALA A 857 32.69 37.79 -31.58
CA ALA A 857 33.34 38.96 -31.04
C ALA A 857 32.42 40.19 -31.23
N ALA A 858 32.61 41.17 -30.36
CA ALA A 858 32.03 42.49 -30.46
C ALA A 858 32.27 43.10 -31.85
N ASP A 859 31.22 43.67 -32.44
CA ASP A 859 31.21 45.00 -33.04
C ASP A 859 29.81 45.34 -33.58
N SER A 860 29.45 46.62 -33.45
CA SER A 860 28.25 47.30 -33.98
C SER A 860 26.90 47.04 -33.29
N VAL A 861 26.60 47.86 -32.28
CA VAL A 861 25.23 48.38 -32.09
C VAL A 861 25.32 49.90 -32.21
N SER A 862 24.99 50.38 -33.40
CA SER A 862 24.78 51.77 -33.75
C SER A 862 23.57 52.36 -33.01
N GLU A 863 23.68 53.64 -32.69
CA GLU A 863 22.68 54.55 -32.11
C GLU A 863 21.23 54.23 -32.52
N VAL A 864 20.37 54.01 -31.52
CA VAL A 864 18.92 54.20 -31.64
C VAL A 864 18.54 55.32 -30.69
N THR A 865 18.09 56.41 -31.29
CA THR A 865 17.58 57.63 -30.68
C THR A 865 16.28 57.36 -29.92
N GLY A 866 16.34 57.44 -28.59
CA GLY A 866 15.19 57.36 -27.68
C GLY A 866 15.49 58.15 -26.40
N THR A 867 15.66 59.47 -26.53
CA THR A 867 16.04 60.33 -25.39
C THR A 867 14.97 61.33 -24.96
N ASP A 868 13.91 61.59 -25.73
CA ASP A 868 13.01 62.73 -25.42
C ASP A 868 11.81 62.39 -24.51
N THR A 869 11.41 61.13 -24.40
CA THR A 869 10.20 60.68 -23.66
C THR A 869 10.41 60.52 -22.15
N ILE A 870 11.60 60.12 -21.71
CA ILE A 870 11.96 59.94 -20.29
C ILE A 870 12.42 61.27 -19.65
N LEU A 871 12.93 62.23 -20.46
CA LEU A 871 13.40 63.55 -19.99
C LEU A 871 12.30 64.41 -19.31
N GLY A 872 11.02 64.06 -19.45
CA GLY A 872 9.89 64.73 -18.80
C GLY A 872 9.60 64.29 -17.36
N PHE A 873 10.19 63.18 -16.89
CA PHE A 873 10.02 62.66 -15.53
C PHE A 873 11.15 63.14 -14.60
N GLY A 874 10.83 63.50 -13.35
CA GLY A 874 11.80 64.00 -12.36
C GLY A 874 11.90 65.54 -12.25
N ASN A 875 11.24 66.28 -13.14
CA ASN A 875 11.16 67.76 -13.10
C ASN A 875 9.95 68.29 -12.32
N ASP A 876 9.08 67.41 -11.80
CA ASP A 876 7.97 67.79 -10.93
C ASP A 876 8.48 68.25 -9.55
N PRO A 877 7.90 69.31 -8.95
CA PRO A 877 8.28 69.73 -7.60
C PRO A 877 7.84 68.67 -6.57
N TRP A 878 8.57 68.57 -5.45
CA TRP A 878 8.33 67.57 -4.41
C TRP A 878 6.87 67.55 -3.90
N TRP A 879 6.20 68.70 -3.79
CA TRP A 879 4.81 68.78 -3.34
C TRP A 879 3.83 68.18 -4.34
N LEU A 880 4.10 68.27 -5.65
CA LEU A 880 3.26 67.67 -6.69
C LEU A 880 3.44 66.15 -6.73
N VAL A 881 4.66 65.67 -6.50
CA VAL A 881 4.95 64.23 -6.34
C VAL A 881 4.19 63.66 -5.14
N ILE A 882 4.15 64.37 -4.01
CA ILE A 882 3.37 63.95 -2.83
C ILE A 882 1.87 63.91 -3.14
N ILE A 883 1.32 64.94 -3.82
CA ILE A 883 -0.09 64.96 -4.21
C ILE A 883 -0.42 63.77 -5.11
N LYS A 884 0.41 63.47 -6.12
CA LYS A 884 0.23 62.31 -7.00
C LYS A 884 0.27 60.99 -6.21
N ALA A 885 1.22 60.83 -5.29
CA ALA A 885 1.34 59.63 -4.45
C ALA A 885 0.10 59.43 -3.56
N VAL A 886 -0.38 60.49 -2.90
CA VAL A 886 -1.61 60.45 -2.08
C VAL A 886 -2.84 60.17 -2.95
N LEU A 887 -2.93 60.76 -4.14
CA LEU A 887 -4.03 60.52 -5.06
C LEU A 887 -4.07 59.05 -5.51
N ILE A 888 -2.93 58.46 -5.87
CA ILE A 888 -2.82 57.04 -6.22
C ILE A 888 -3.29 56.17 -5.05
N PHE A 889 -2.82 56.46 -3.83
CA PHE A 889 -3.23 55.73 -2.62
C PHE A 889 -4.76 55.79 -2.42
N VAL A 890 -5.35 56.98 -2.46
CA VAL A 890 -6.81 57.17 -2.27
C VAL A 890 -7.61 56.48 -3.37
N VAL A 891 -7.20 56.60 -4.63
CA VAL A 891 -7.89 55.97 -5.76
C VAL A 891 -7.86 54.45 -5.63
N LEU A 892 -6.72 53.85 -5.27
CA LEU A 892 -6.61 52.39 -5.12
C LEU A 892 -7.48 51.85 -3.98
N VAL A 893 -7.55 52.58 -2.85
CA VAL A 893 -8.44 52.21 -1.74
C VAL A 893 -9.90 52.29 -2.18
N LEU A 894 -10.33 53.39 -2.82
CA LEU A 894 -11.70 53.54 -3.31
C LEU A 894 -12.06 52.48 -4.36
N LEU A 895 -11.13 52.19 -5.26
CA LEU A 895 -11.33 51.19 -6.30
C LEU A 895 -11.44 49.78 -5.73
N THR A 896 -10.68 49.47 -4.68
CA THR A 896 -10.79 48.21 -3.94
C THR A 896 -12.17 48.06 -3.30
N LEU A 897 -12.64 49.09 -2.58
CA LEU A 897 -13.97 49.08 -1.95
C LEU A 897 -15.09 48.89 -2.97
N PHE A 898 -14.98 49.57 -4.12
CA PHE A 898 -15.89 49.42 -5.24
C PHE A 898 -15.85 48.01 -5.85
N THR A 899 -14.66 47.46 -6.05
CA THR A 899 -14.47 46.14 -6.65
C THR A 899 -15.07 45.03 -5.80
N ILE A 900 -14.89 45.08 -4.48
CA ILE A 900 -15.52 44.13 -3.53
C ILE A 900 -17.05 44.17 -3.65
N TRP A 901 -17.63 45.37 -3.71
CA TRP A 901 -19.07 45.53 -3.88
C TRP A 901 -19.52 44.98 -5.25
N TRP A 902 -18.77 45.29 -6.30
CA TRP A 902 -19.09 44.90 -7.67
C TRP A 902 -19.05 43.37 -7.84
N GLU A 903 -18.00 42.73 -7.33
CA GLU A 903 -17.85 41.27 -7.32
C GLU A 903 -19.03 40.58 -6.64
N ARG A 904 -19.35 40.98 -5.40
CA ARG A 904 -20.45 40.40 -4.63
C ARG A 904 -21.79 40.50 -5.39
N ARG A 905 -22.01 41.61 -6.10
CA ARG A 905 -23.26 41.85 -6.82
C ARG A 905 -23.35 41.09 -8.16
N VAL A 906 -22.26 40.99 -8.90
CA VAL A 906 -22.22 40.25 -10.17
C VAL A 906 -22.34 38.76 -9.93
N VAL A 907 -21.56 38.20 -8.99
CA VAL A 907 -21.66 36.79 -8.61
C VAL A 907 -23.04 36.47 -8.07
N ALA A 908 -23.63 37.36 -7.26
CA ALA A 908 -24.99 37.19 -6.78
C ALA A 908 -26.02 37.07 -7.92
N ARG A 909 -25.91 37.91 -8.95
CA ARG A 909 -26.78 37.80 -10.13
C ARG A 909 -26.55 36.51 -10.92
N MET A 910 -25.30 36.09 -11.12
CA MET A 910 -24.98 34.83 -11.80
C MET A 910 -25.53 33.61 -11.06
N GLN A 911 -25.63 33.68 -9.73
CA GLN A 911 -26.15 32.63 -8.86
C GLN A 911 -27.64 32.79 -8.51
N HIS A 912 -28.36 33.70 -9.17
CA HIS A 912 -29.77 34.00 -8.87
C HIS A 912 -30.07 34.34 -7.39
N ARG A 913 -29.11 34.95 -6.67
CA ARG A 913 -29.27 35.45 -5.30
C ARG A 913 -29.27 36.97 -5.25
N ILE A 914 -29.85 37.53 -4.19
CA ILE A 914 -29.85 38.98 -3.96
C ILE A 914 -28.48 39.38 -3.40
N GLY A 915 -27.81 40.33 -4.07
CA GLY A 915 -26.53 40.90 -3.61
C GLY A 915 -26.72 41.95 -2.50
N PRO A 916 -25.64 42.59 -2.03
CA PRO A 916 -25.70 43.60 -0.97
C PRO A 916 -26.71 44.74 -1.26
N ASN A 917 -27.62 45.02 -0.33
CA ASN A 917 -28.69 46.02 -0.50
C ASN A 917 -28.96 46.91 0.74
N VAL A 918 -28.17 46.79 1.81
CA VAL A 918 -28.48 47.39 3.13
C VAL A 918 -27.86 48.78 3.33
N HIS A 919 -26.54 48.94 3.19
CA HIS A 919 -25.86 50.20 3.50
C HIS A 919 -25.67 51.09 2.26
N GLY A 920 -26.46 52.17 2.15
CA GLY A 920 -26.43 53.16 1.07
C GLY A 920 -27.17 52.76 -0.21
N PRO A 921 -27.29 53.66 -1.20
CA PRO A 921 -27.93 53.34 -2.48
C PRO A 921 -27.27 52.12 -3.11
N PHE A 922 -28.06 51.11 -3.47
CA PHE A 922 -27.56 49.85 -4.03
C PHE A 922 -26.54 49.07 -3.16
N GLY A 923 -26.44 49.35 -1.86
CA GLY A 923 -25.48 48.72 -0.96
C GLY A 923 -24.03 49.20 -1.14
N LEU A 924 -23.80 50.34 -1.82
CA LEU A 924 -22.45 50.84 -2.16
C LEU A 924 -21.56 51.11 -0.94
N LEU A 925 -22.13 51.45 0.21
CA LEU A 925 -21.37 51.72 1.44
C LEU A 925 -21.09 50.46 2.27
N GLN A 926 -21.52 49.27 1.80
CA GLN A 926 -21.32 48.00 2.52
C GLN A 926 -19.83 47.67 2.70
N SER A 927 -19.02 47.78 1.65
CA SER A 927 -17.58 47.47 1.72
C SER A 927 -16.85 48.39 2.70
N LEU A 928 -17.27 49.65 2.80
CA LEU A 928 -16.73 50.61 3.76
C LEU A 928 -17.10 50.22 5.20
N ALA A 929 -18.37 49.84 5.42
CA ALA A 929 -18.82 49.34 6.72
C ALA A 929 -18.08 48.06 7.15
N ASP A 930 -17.82 47.14 6.21
CA ASP A 930 -17.04 45.92 6.46
C ASP A 930 -15.59 46.25 6.84
N GLY A 931 -14.96 47.22 6.17
CA GLY A 931 -13.61 47.70 6.49
C GLY A 931 -13.51 48.33 7.88
N ILE A 932 -14.44 49.25 8.22
CA ILE A 932 -14.51 49.86 9.56
C ILE A 932 -14.74 48.79 10.63
N LYS A 933 -15.62 47.81 10.35
CA LYS A 933 -15.88 46.68 11.25
C LYS A 933 -14.62 45.86 11.51
N LEU A 934 -13.80 45.60 10.49
CA LEU A 934 -12.54 44.86 10.67
C LEU A 934 -11.53 45.65 11.52
N ALA A 935 -11.46 46.98 11.36
CA ALA A 935 -10.58 47.83 12.16
C ALA A 935 -10.98 47.91 13.65
N LEU A 936 -12.27 47.75 13.95
CA LEU A 936 -12.81 47.74 15.33
C LEU A 936 -12.82 46.36 15.98
N LYS A 937 -12.45 45.30 15.25
CA LYS A 937 -12.38 43.94 15.81
C LYS A 937 -11.10 43.76 16.63
N GLU A 938 -11.21 42.90 17.64
CA GLU A 938 -10.10 42.44 18.46
C GLU A 938 -8.98 41.85 17.59
N ASP A 939 -7.73 42.24 17.90
CA ASP A 939 -6.53 41.73 17.25
C ASP A 939 -5.91 40.62 18.10
N ILE A 940 -5.87 39.41 17.53
CA ILE A 940 -5.40 38.18 18.17
C ILE A 940 -4.06 37.79 17.53
N ILE A 941 -3.06 37.48 18.37
CA ILE A 941 -1.77 36.92 17.95
C ILE A 941 -1.61 35.55 18.62
N PRO A 942 -1.47 34.45 17.84
CA PRO A 942 -1.26 33.12 18.39
C PRO A 942 -0.01 33.06 19.29
N LYS A 943 -0.06 32.25 20.36
CA LYS A 943 1.09 32.12 21.29
C LYS A 943 2.35 31.54 20.62
N ALA A 944 2.17 30.67 19.63
CA ALA A 944 3.25 30.01 18.91
C ALA A 944 3.80 30.85 17.74
N ALA A 945 3.25 32.05 17.47
CA ALA A 945 3.64 32.88 16.34
C ALA A 945 4.91 33.69 16.62
N ASP A 946 5.75 33.87 15.58
CA ASP A 946 6.84 34.85 15.62
C ASP A 946 6.25 36.26 15.51
N LYS A 947 6.25 37.00 16.62
CA LYS A 947 5.55 38.29 16.70
C LYS A 947 6.05 39.34 15.71
N ILE A 948 7.36 39.37 15.42
CA ILE A 948 7.94 40.40 14.55
C ILE A 948 7.55 40.11 13.10
N VAL A 949 7.76 38.87 12.67
CA VAL A 949 7.46 38.45 11.30
C VAL A 949 5.95 38.45 11.06
N PHE A 950 5.15 38.06 12.06
CA PHE A 950 3.69 38.06 12.00
C PHE A 950 3.13 39.48 11.79
N LEU A 951 3.74 40.50 12.37
CA LEU A 951 3.33 41.91 12.17
C LEU A 951 3.81 42.49 10.83
N LEU A 952 5.02 42.13 10.38
CA LEU A 952 5.62 42.68 9.15
C LEU A 952 5.06 42.06 7.87
N ALA A 953 4.67 40.79 7.88
CA ALA A 953 4.21 40.08 6.68
C ALA A 953 3.05 40.77 5.91
N PRO A 954 1.94 41.20 6.55
CA PRO A 954 0.88 41.94 5.87
C PRO A 954 1.34 43.31 5.33
N VAL A 955 2.26 43.98 6.04
CA VAL A 955 2.78 45.29 5.65
C VAL A 955 3.65 45.17 4.39
N ILE A 956 4.45 44.11 4.28
CA ILE A 956 5.28 43.82 3.10
C ILE A 956 4.38 43.61 1.87
N SER A 957 3.36 42.74 1.98
CA SER A 957 2.44 42.47 0.86
C SER A 957 1.64 43.71 0.44
N ALA A 958 1.14 44.49 1.39
CA ALA A 958 0.41 45.73 1.08
C ALA A 958 1.32 46.80 0.45
N THR A 959 2.53 47.00 0.99
CA THR A 959 3.49 47.98 0.47
C THR A 959 3.91 47.66 -0.96
N ALA A 960 4.18 46.38 -1.25
CA ALA A 960 4.46 45.92 -2.60
C ALA A 960 3.31 46.24 -3.56
N ALA A 961 2.06 45.92 -3.17
CA ALA A 961 0.88 46.16 -4.00
C ALA A 961 0.68 47.64 -4.36
N PHE A 962 0.87 48.57 -3.41
CA PHE A 962 0.77 50.01 -3.66
C PHE A 962 1.94 50.55 -4.49
N THR A 963 3.16 50.07 -4.23
CA THR A 963 4.38 50.57 -4.88
C THR A 963 4.38 50.30 -6.38
N THR A 964 3.82 49.16 -6.81
CA THR A 964 3.75 48.77 -8.23
C THR A 964 2.99 49.79 -9.10
N PHE A 965 2.04 50.53 -8.53
CA PHE A 965 1.28 51.55 -9.26
C PHE A 965 2.07 52.82 -9.57
N ALA A 966 3.26 53.01 -9.00
CA ALA A 966 4.10 54.19 -9.24
C ALA A 966 4.45 54.39 -10.73
N VAL A 967 4.57 53.29 -11.48
CA VAL A 967 4.98 53.30 -12.89
C VAL A 967 3.81 53.08 -13.86
N ILE A 968 2.56 53.14 -13.40
CA ILE A 968 1.40 52.94 -14.27
C ILE A 968 0.93 54.28 -14.86
N PRO A 969 0.82 54.42 -16.20
CA PRO A 969 0.37 55.66 -16.84
C PRO A 969 -1.16 55.76 -16.87
N PHE A 970 -1.74 56.71 -16.12
CA PHE A 970 -3.19 56.93 -16.07
C PHE A 970 -3.71 57.86 -17.17
N ALA A 971 -2.91 58.85 -17.57
CA ALA A 971 -3.15 59.73 -18.72
C ALA A 971 -1.84 60.39 -19.16
N GLY A 972 -1.84 60.96 -20.37
CA GLY A 972 -0.75 61.79 -20.88
C GLY A 972 -0.61 63.13 -20.15
N GLU A 973 -0.16 64.15 -20.86
CA GLU A 973 0.03 65.50 -20.29
C GLU A 973 -1.32 66.18 -19.96
N VAL A 974 -1.48 66.58 -18.69
CA VAL A 974 -2.65 67.31 -18.19
C VAL A 974 -2.22 68.61 -17.53
N GLY A 975 -2.99 69.68 -17.77
CA GLY A 975 -2.85 70.93 -17.01
C GLY A 975 -3.45 70.78 -15.62
N LEU A 976 -2.72 71.21 -14.58
CA LEU A 976 -3.28 71.24 -13.23
C LEU A 976 -4.34 72.35 -13.14
N PRO A 977 -5.51 72.08 -12.53
CA PRO A 977 -6.47 73.14 -12.25
C PRO A 977 -5.81 74.19 -11.35
N TRP A 978 -6.00 75.48 -11.67
CA TRP A 978 -5.48 76.62 -10.91
C TRP A 978 -3.95 76.85 -10.97
N THR A 979 -3.20 76.21 -11.87
CA THR A 979 -1.77 76.49 -12.13
C THR A 979 -1.42 76.40 -13.61
N ASP A 980 -0.39 77.12 -14.08
CA ASP A 980 0.12 77.02 -15.47
C ASP A 980 1.03 75.80 -15.72
N ARG A 981 1.04 74.83 -14.80
CA ARG A 981 1.91 73.64 -14.90
C ARG A 981 1.20 72.49 -15.60
N VAL A 982 1.90 71.91 -16.58
CA VAL A 982 1.51 70.68 -17.25
C VAL A 982 2.31 69.54 -16.63
N THR A 983 1.65 68.44 -16.30
CA THR A 983 2.29 67.25 -15.74
C THR A 983 1.65 65.99 -16.31
N ARG A 984 2.41 64.90 -16.40
CA ARG A 984 1.87 63.59 -16.80
C ARG A 984 1.19 62.91 -15.61
N LEU A 985 0.06 62.23 -15.82
CA LEU A 985 -0.61 61.47 -14.77
C LEU A 985 0.04 60.09 -14.60
N GLN A 986 1.28 60.12 -14.15
CA GLN A 986 2.13 59.00 -13.78
C GLN A 986 3.09 59.50 -12.69
N LEU A 987 3.38 58.67 -11.67
CA LEU A 987 4.24 59.10 -10.55
C LEU A 987 5.71 59.14 -10.97
N THR A 988 6.17 58.10 -11.67
CA THR A 988 7.52 58.04 -12.24
C THR A 988 7.56 57.06 -13.42
N ASP A 989 8.55 57.18 -14.30
CA ASP A 989 8.85 56.18 -15.33
C ASP A 989 10.36 55.97 -15.45
N MET A 990 10.76 54.79 -15.93
CA MET A 990 12.17 54.43 -16.08
C MET A 990 12.36 53.41 -17.20
N PRO A 991 13.57 53.28 -17.79
CA PRO A 991 13.82 52.34 -18.88
C PRO A 991 13.47 50.88 -18.56
N VAL A 992 13.44 50.50 -17.29
CA VAL A 992 13.14 49.14 -16.80
C VAL A 992 11.82 49.07 -16.02
N ALA A 993 10.87 49.97 -16.28
CA ALA A 993 9.64 50.12 -15.49
C ALA A 993 8.82 48.83 -15.38
N VAL A 994 8.69 48.04 -16.46
CA VAL A 994 7.97 46.76 -16.40
C VAL A 994 8.74 45.70 -15.59
N LEU A 995 10.07 45.70 -15.60
CA LEU A 995 10.87 44.80 -14.75
C LEU A 995 10.78 45.19 -13.28
N PHE A 996 10.66 46.48 -12.96
CA PHE A 996 10.37 46.95 -11.61
C PHE A 996 9.03 46.42 -11.11
N VAL A 997 7.99 46.40 -11.95
CA VAL A 997 6.69 45.81 -11.60
C VAL A 997 6.83 44.34 -11.24
N LEU A 998 7.55 43.56 -12.05
CA LEU A 998 7.81 42.14 -11.76
C LEU A 998 8.60 41.98 -10.45
N ALA A 999 9.69 42.74 -10.26
CA ALA A 999 10.52 42.66 -9.06
C ALA A 999 9.75 43.01 -7.77
N VAL A 1000 8.91 44.05 -7.81
CA VAL A 1000 8.08 44.43 -6.65
C VAL A 1000 6.99 43.38 -6.40
N ALA A 1001 6.43 42.77 -7.45
CA ALA A 1001 5.49 41.65 -7.30
C ALA A 1001 6.16 40.45 -6.62
N SER A 1002 7.39 40.07 -7.01
CA SER A 1002 8.13 38.99 -6.35
C SER A 1002 8.42 39.30 -4.87
N VAL A 1003 8.66 40.57 -4.52
CA VAL A 1003 8.81 41.00 -3.11
C VAL A 1003 7.51 40.78 -2.32
N GLY A 1004 6.34 41.01 -2.94
CA GLY A 1004 5.03 40.76 -2.35
C GLY A 1004 4.80 39.30 -1.94
N ILE A 1005 5.39 38.35 -2.67
CA ILE A 1005 5.32 36.90 -2.39
C ILE A 1005 5.98 36.56 -1.05
N TYR A 1006 7.08 37.23 -0.69
CA TYR A 1006 7.73 37.01 0.62
C TYR A 1006 6.78 37.32 1.78
N GLY A 1007 5.93 38.35 1.66
CA GLY A 1007 4.91 38.63 2.67
C GLY A 1007 3.94 37.48 2.87
N ILE A 1008 3.57 36.76 1.79
CA ILE A 1008 2.68 35.59 1.84
C ILE A 1008 3.38 34.36 2.46
N VAL A 1009 4.64 34.09 2.09
CA VAL A 1009 5.44 32.99 2.70
C VAL A 1009 5.62 33.22 4.20
N LEU A 1010 6.05 34.43 4.56
CA LEU A 1010 6.34 34.81 5.94
C LEU A 1010 5.06 34.80 6.79
N ALA A 1011 3.90 35.10 6.21
CA ALA A 1011 2.61 34.96 6.88
C ALA A 1011 2.32 33.52 7.29
N GLY A 1012 2.48 32.58 6.35
CA GLY A 1012 2.30 31.15 6.62
C GLY A 1012 3.27 30.63 7.68
N TRP A 1013 4.56 30.97 7.56
CA TRP A 1013 5.60 30.52 8.47
C TRP A 1013 5.49 31.12 9.88
N SER A 1014 5.27 32.43 10.00
CA SER A 1014 5.23 33.12 11.29
C SER A 1014 4.01 32.78 12.14
N SER A 1015 2.98 32.16 11.56
CA SER A 1015 1.73 31.83 12.23
C SER A 1015 1.81 30.66 13.22
N GLY A 1016 2.85 29.81 13.13
CA GLY A 1016 3.02 28.63 13.99
C GLY A 1016 2.02 27.49 13.72
N SER A 1017 1.26 27.55 12.62
CA SER A 1017 0.24 26.57 12.22
C SER A 1017 0.65 25.84 10.94
N THR A 1018 0.59 24.51 10.93
CA THR A 1018 0.95 23.69 9.76
C THR A 1018 0.04 23.95 8.56
N TYR A 1019 -1.25 24.25 8.79
CA TYR A 1019 -2.21 24.57 7.74
C TYR A 1019 -1.88 25.89 7.05
N SER A 1020 -1.53 26.92 7.82
CA SER A 1020 -1.12 28.23 7.31
C SER A 1020 0.22 28.16 6.56
N LEU A 1021 1.17 27.34 7.06
CA LEU A 1021 2.44 27.09 6.36
C LEU A 1021 2.22 26.38 5.02
N LEU A 1022 1.38 25.34 4.98
CA LEU A 1022 1.03 24.65 3.73
C LEU A 1022 0.31 25.57 2.74
N GLY A 1023 -0.58 26.44 3.22
CA GLY A 1023 -1.23 27.47 2.42
C GLY A 1023 -0.23 28.47 1.82
N GLY A 1024 0.73 28.94 2.63
CA GLY A 1024 1.81 29.83 2.18
C GLY A 1024 2.70 29.17 1.11
N LEU A 1025 3.17 27.95 1.36
CA LEU A 1025 4.02 27.21 0.42
C LEU A 1025 3.33 26.95 -0.93
N ARG A 1026 2.04 26.58 -0.91
CA ARG A 1026 1.25 26.37 -2.14
C ARG A 1026 1.07 27.66 -2.93
N SER A 1027 0.80 28.78 -2.25
CA SER A 1027 0.67 30.09 -2.87
C SER A 1027 1.96 30.53 -3.55
N SER A 1028 3.09 30.35 -2.88
CA SER A 1028 4.40 30.71 -3.44
C SER A 1028 4.78 29.83 -4.62
N ALA A 1029 4.58 28.51 -4.54
CA ALA A 1029 4.85 27.61 -5.67
C ALA A 1029 4.01 27.98 -6.91
N GLN A 1030 2.76 28.38 -6.70
CA GLN A 1030 1.87 28.86 -7.75
C GLN A 1030 2.36 30.18 -8.35
N MET A 1031 2.56 31.22 -7.54
CA MET A 1031 2.94 32.55 -8.04
C MET A 1031 4.26 32.48 -8.80
N ILE A 1032 5.29 31.82 -8.25
CA ILE A 1032 6.59 31.64 -8.93
C ILE A 1032 6.43 30.96 -10.30
N SER A 1033 5.58 29.94 -10.40
CA SER A 1033 5.40 29.19 -11.65
C SER A 1033 4.70 30.01 -12.73
N TYR A 1034 3.77 30.89 -12.35
CA TYR A 1034 2.99 31.70 -13.28
C TYR A 1034 3.62 33.06 -13.56
N GLU A 1035 4.45 33.56 -12.66
CA GLU A 1035 5.31 34.73 -12.86
C GLU A 1035 6.29 34.50 -14.02
N VAL A 1036 6.88 33.30 -14.13
CA VAL A 1036 7.74 32.93 -15.28
C VAL A 1036 6.96 32.96 -16.59
N ALA A 1037 5.76 32.36 -16.63
CA ALA A 1037 4.91 32.37 -17.83
C ALA A 1037 4.45 33.79 -18.20
N MET A 1038 4.11 34.60 -17.19
CA MET A 1038 3.76 36.01 -17.35
C MET A 1038 4.95 36.79 -17.91
N GLY A 1039 6.14 36.70 -17.31
CA GLY A 1039 7.35 37.39 -17.75
C GLY A 1039 7.74 37.04 -19.19
N LEU A 1040 7.70 35.75 -19.56
CA LEU A 1040 7.95 35.30 -20.93
C LEU A 1040 6.94 35.89 -21.92
N SER A 1041 5.66 36.02 -21.54
CA SER A 1041 4.66 36.63 -22.42
C SER A 1041 4.97 38.11 -22.74
N LEU A 1042 5.62 38.82 -21.83
CA LEU A 1042 6.00 40.23 -21.97
C LEU A 1042 7.21 40.46 -22.89
N VAL A 1043 8.08 39.46 -23.06
CA VAL A 1043 9.28 39.58 -23.91
C VAL A 1043 8.89 39.97 -25.34
N ALA A 1044 7.82 39.40 -25.89
CA ALA A 1044 7.33 39.76 -27.21
C ALA A 1044 6.86 41.22 -27.29
N VAL A 1045 6.29 41.77 -26.21
CA VAL A 1045 5.91 43.18 -26.11
C VAL A 1045 7.16 44.06 -26.15
N PHE A 1046 8.22 43.71 -25.41
CA PHE A 1046 9.47 44.45 -25.40
C PHE A 1046 10.16 44.45 -26.77
N LEU A 1047 10.20 43.30 -27.44
CA LEU A 1047 10.75 43.18 -28.80
C LEU A 1047 9.97 44.04 -29.81
N TYR A 1048 8.67 44.19 -29.61
CA TYR A 1048 7.82 44.95 -30.52
C TYR A 1048 7.86 46.47 -30.26
N ALA A 1049 7.81 46.86 -28.99
CA ALA A 1049 7.87 48.24 -28.54
C ALA A 1049 9.29 48.84 -28.65
N GLY A 1050 10.34 48.02 -28.52
CA GLY A 1050 11.73 48.48 -28.46
C GLY A 1050 12.11 49.13 -27.12
N SER A 1051 11.24 49.04 -26.11
CA SER A 1051 11.44 49.63 -24.77
C SER A 1051 10.76 48.78 -23.69
N MET A 1052 11.22 48.94 -22.44
CA MET A 1052 10.55 48.42 -21.24
C MET A 1052 10.00 49.56 -20.35
N SER A 1053 10.03 50.81 -20.83
CA SER A 1053 9.32 51.95 -20.23
C SER A 1053 7.82 51.83 -20.50
N THR A 1054 7.02 52.13 -19.48
CA THR A 1054 5.56 52.00 -19.58
C THR A 1054 4.94 53.10 -20.44
N SER A 1055 5.47 54.33 -20.39
CA SER A 1055 4.98 55.43 -21.22
C SER A 1055 5.33 55.21 -22.71
N GLU A 1056 6.55 54.78 -23.01
CA GLU A 1056 6.98 54.47 -24.38
C GLU A 1056 6.23 53.28 -24.99
N ILE A 1057 5.92 52.25 -24.18
CA ILE A 1057 5.08 51.13 -24.63
C ILE A 1057 3.67 51.61 -25.00
N VAL A 1058 3.08 52.55 -24.24
CA VAL A 1058 1.76 53.11 -24.55
C VAL A 1058 1.81 53.92 -25.85
N GLU A 1059 2.82 54.78 -26.00
CA GLU A 1059 3.00 55.62 -27.20
C GLU A 1059 3.25 54.78 -28.46
N SER A 1060 4.00 53.67 -28.34
CA SER A 1060 4.25 52.74 -29.46
C SER A 1060 2.98 52.04 -29.98
N GLN A 1061 1.89 52.06 -29.21
CA GLN A 1061 0.59 51.46 -29.54
C GLN A 1061 -0.42 52.47 -30.12
N ALA A 1062 0.00 53.69 -30.48
CA ALA A 1062 -0.89 54.74 -30.98
C ALA A 1062 -1.79 54.31 -32.17
N ASN A 1063 -1.28 53.43 -33.04
CA ASN A 1063 -2.00 52.99 -34.25
C ASN A 1063 -2.74 51.65 -34.09
N THR A 1064 -2.23 50.72 -33.30
CA THR A 1064 -2.83 49.37 -33.15
C THR A 1064 -2.43 48.76 -31.81
N TRP A 1065 -3.41 48.12 -31.16
CA TRP A 1065 -3.21 47.43 -29.90
C TRP A 1065 -2.39 46.15 -30.04
N TYR A 1066 -1.47 45.94 -29.10
CA TYR A 1066 -0.67 44.72 -29.05
C TYR A 1066 -1.48 43.47 -28.73
N ALA A 1067 -2.68 43.57 -28.15
CA ALA A 1067 -3.58 42.43 -27.99
C ALA A 1067 -3.90 41.72 -29.33
N LEU A 1068 -3.97 42.47 -30.43
CA LEU A 1068 -4.28 41.92 -31.77
C LEU A 1068 -3.03 41.40 -32.50
N ILE A 1069 -1.88 42.05 -32.28
CA ILE A 1069 -0.63 41.69 -32.94
C ILE A 1069 0.05 40.50 -32.23
N LEU A 1070 -0.04 40.47 -30.90
CA LEU A 1070 0.63 39.51 -30.03
C LEU A 1070 -0.41 38.63 -29.29
N ILE A 1071 -1.38 38.07 -30.03
CA ILE A 1071 -2.49 37.27 -29.47
C ILE A 1071 -2.00 36.16 -28.51
N PRO A 1072 -0.99 35.33 -28.85
CA PRO A 1072 -0.51 34.29 -27.92
C PRO A 1072 0.05 34.88 -26.61
N SER A 1073 0.85 35.95 -26.69
CA SER A 1073 1.34 36.66 -25.50
C SER A 1073 0.20 37.24 -24.68
N PHE A 1074 -0.80 37.85 -25.32
CA PHE A 1074 -1.96 38.42 -24.65
C PHE A 1074 -2.78 37.35 -23.91
N LEU A 1075 -3.05 36.20 -24.55
CA LEU A 1075 -3.79 35.11 -23.93
C LEU A 1075 -3.01 34.45 -22.78
N ILE A 1076 -1.70 34.23 -22.96
CA ILE A 1076 -0.84 33.68 -21.90
C ILE A 1076 -0.80 34.65 -20.71
N TYR A 1077 -0.67 35.96 -20.98
CA TYR A 1077 -0.72 36.99 -19.94
C TYR A 1077 -2.06 36.98 -19.20
N CYS A 1078 -3.19 36.96 -19.92
CA CYS A 1078 -4.53 36.92 -19.33
C CYS A 1078 -4.76 35.69 -18.44
N ILE A 1079 -4.20 34.54 -18.81
CA ILE A 1079 -4.24 33.32 -17.99
C ILE A 1079 -3.31 33.46 -16.78
N ALA A 1080 -2.09 33.95 -16.99
CA ALA A 1080 -1.08 34.04 -15.95
C ALA A 1080 -1.42 35.09 -14.89
N MET A 1081 -2.02 36.22 -15.26
CA MET A 1081 -2.47 37.24 -14.29
C MET A 1081 -3.56 36.72 -13.34
N VAL A 1082 -4.36 35.73 -13.75
CA VAL A 1082 -5.33 35.06 -12.87
C VAL A 1082 -4.62 34.12 -11.89
N GLY A 1083 -3.60 33.41 -12.35
CA GLY A 1083 -2.75 32.58 -11.50
C GLY A 1083 -1.95 33.41 -10.49
N GLU A 1084 -1.41 34.55 -10.93
CA GLU A 1084 -0.59 35.45 -10.11
C GLU A 1084 -1.38 36.06 -8.95
N THR A 1085 -2.66 36.37 -9.15
CA THR A 1085 -3.50 37.01 -8.14
C THR A 1085 -4.20 36.03 -7.19
N ASN A 1086 -3.89 34.73 -7.28
CA ASN A 1086 -4.50 33.66 -6.49
C ASN A 1086 -6.05 33.69 -6.52
N ARG A 1087 -6.66 34.05 -7.65
CA ARG A 1087 -8.13 34.13 -7.78
C ARG A 1087 -8.71 32.90 -8.46
N ALA A 1088 -9.93 32.55 -8.06
CA ALA A 1088 -10.68 31.46 -8.67
C ALA A 1088 -10.81 31.70 -10.20
N PRO A 1089 -10.54 30.69 -11.05
CA PRO A 1089 -10.46 29.25 -10.75
C PRO A 1089 -9.11 28.72 -10.24
N PHE A 1090 -8.08 29.57 -10.08
CA PHE A 1090 -6.71 29.20 -9.70
C PHE A 1090 -6.37 29.54 -8.24
N ASP A 1091 -7.38 29.59 -7.39
CA ASP A 1091 -7.22 29.87 -5.96
C ASP A 1091 -6.89 28.57 -5.19
N LEU A 1092 -5.63 28.14 -5.29
CA LEU A 1092 -5.09 26.96 -4.59
C LEU A 1092 -4.72 27.19 -3.11
N PRO A 1093 -4.38 28.42 -2.66
CA PRO A 1093 -4.09 28.71 -1.26
C PRO A 1093 -5.34 28.82 -0.37
N GLU A 1094 -6.42 29.46 -0.84
CA GLU A 1094 -7.67 29.67 -0.09
C GLU A 1094 -8.65 28.50 -0.30
N ALA A 1095 -8.10 27.28 -0.30
CA ALA A 1095 -8.83 26.04 -0.49
C ALA A 1095 -9.70 25.73 0.74
N GLU A 1096 -10.85 26.40 0.89
CA GLU A 1096 -11.76 26.33 2.06
C GLU A 1096 -12.07 24.89 2.54
N GLY A 1097 -12.12 23.92 1.63
CA GLY A 1097 -12.35 22.50 1.95
C GLY A 1097 -11.12 21.70 2.41
N GLU A 1098 -9.91 22.26 2.29
CA GLU A 1098 -8.61 21.63 2.60
C GLU A 1098 -7.78 22.43 3.63
N LEU A 1099 -7.74 23.77 3.51
CA LEU A 1099 -6.84 24.67 4.23
C LEU A 1099 -7.56 25.88 4.87
N VAL A 1100 -8.90 25.87 4.93
CA VAL A 1100 -9.76 26.92 5.52
C VAL A 1100 -9.60 28.32 4.86
N GLY A 1101 -8.49 29.02 5.10
CA GLY A 1101 -8.17 30.34 4.56
C GLY A 1101 -6.68 30.50 4.20
N GLY A 1102 -5.95 29.41 4.00
CA GLY A 1102 -4.56 29.44 3.54
C GLY A 1102 -3.60 30.18 4.48
N PHE A 1103 -2.74 31.03 3.92
CA PHE A 1103 -1.66 31.71 4.64
C PHE A 1103 -2.15 32.78 5.64
N HIS A 1104 -3.38 33.28 5.49
CA HIS A 1104 -3.94 34.32 6.37
C HIS A 1104 -4.97 33.77 7.38
N THR A 1105 -5.06 32.44 7.54
CA THR A 1105 -6.01 31.76 8.45
C THR A 1105 -5.89 32.24 9.90
N GLU A 1106 -4.66 32.43 10.40
CA GLU A 1106 -4.41 32.85 11.79
C GLU A 1106 -4.46 34.38 11.99
N TYR A 1107 -4.69 35.15 10.92
CA TYR A 1107 -4.69 36.61 10.97
C TYR A 1107 -6.07 37.18 11.29
N SER A 1108 -6.11 38.22 12.13
CA SER A 1108 -7.34 38.89 12.54
C SER A 1108 -7.24 40.42 12.40
N SER A 1109 -8.37 41.11 12.59
CA SER A 1109 -8.48 42.58 12.59
C SER A 1109 -7.86 43.24 11.34
N LEU A 1110 -7.13 44.36 11.52
CA LEU A 1110 -6.53 45.15 10.45
C LEU A 1110 -5.46 44.37 9.65
N LYS A 1111 -4.75 43.43 10.28
CA LYS A 1111 -3.71 42.64 9.60
C LYS A 1111 -4.31 41.71 8.53
N PHE A 1112 -5.44 41.09 8.85
CA PHE A 1112 -6.25 40.36 7.86
C PHE A 1112 -6.74 41.27 6.74
N ALA A 1113 -7.24 42.47 7.10
CA ALA A 1113 -7.71 43.44 6.11
C ALA A 1113 -6.60 43.91 5.15
N LEU A 1114 -5.34 43.99 5.60
CA LEU A 1114 -4.19 44.35 4.77
C LEU A 1114 -3.88 43.30 3.70
N PHE A 1115 -4.02 41.99 3.99
CA PHE A 1115 -3.88 40.95 2.96
C PHE A 1115 -4.97 41.04 1.91
N PHE A 1116 -6.23 41.16 2.34
CA PHE A 1116 -7.35 41.36 1.41
C PHE A 1116 -7.15 42.62 0.56
N LEU A 1117 -6.76 43.73 1.18
CA LEU A 1117 -6.45 44.97 0.47
C LEU A 1117 -5.34 44.76 -0.56
N ALA A 1118 -4.25 44.09 -0.20
CA ALA A 1118 -3.15 43.79 -1.11
C ALA A 1118 -3.59 42.92 -2.31
N GLU A 1119 -4.39 41.88 -2.09
CA GLU A 1119 -4.87 41.02 -3.18
C GLU A 1119 -5.78 41.76 -4.16
N TYR A 1120 -6.71 42.58 -3.67
CA TYR A 1120 -7.57 43.38 -4.55
C TYR A 1120 -6.77 44.44 -5.30
N ILE A 1121 -5.82 45.11 -4.63
CA ILE A 1121 -4.93 46.05 -5.31
C ILE A 1121 -4.12 45.32 -6.39
N ASN A 1122 -3.55 44.16 -6.10
CA ASN A 1122 -2.83 43.35 -7.09
C ASN A 1122 -3.71 42.97 -8.28
N MET A 1123 -4.99 42.64 -8.07
CA MET A 1123 -5.94 42.42 -9.16
C MET A 1123 -6.13 43.66 -10.04
N VAL A 1124 -6.20 44.86 -9.44
CA VAL A 1124 -6.19 46.11 -10.19
C VAL A 1124 -4.84 46.30 -10.89
N THR A 1125 -3.72 46.03 -10.24
CA THR A 1125 -2.36 46.19 -10.77
C THR A 1125 -2.14 45.38 -12.03
N VAL A 1126 -2.45 44.07 -12.01
CA VAL A 1126 -2.28 43.22 -13.19
C VAL A 1126 -3.26 43.58 -14.31
N SER A 1127 -4.45 44.07 -13.96
CA SER A 1127 -5.43 44.60 -14.94
C SER A 1127 -4.97 45.92 -15.57
N ALA A 1128 -4.33 46.78 -14.79
CA ALA A 1128 -3.68 48.01 -15.23
C ALA A 1128 -2.48 47.70 -16.14
N LEU A 1129 -1.65 46.73 -15.77
CA LEU A 1129 -0.53 46.28 -16.59
C LEU A 1129 -1.00 45.66 -17.90
N ALA A 1130 -2.05 44.83 -17.90
CA ALA A 1130 -2.69 44.33 -19.13
C ALA A 1130 -3.13 45.47 -20.05
N THR A 1131 -3.76 46.50 -19.46
CA THR A 1131 -4.26 47.67 -20.17
C THR A 1131 -3.12 48.47 -20.80
N THR A 1132 -2.05 48.71 -20.05
CA THR A 1132 -0.84 49.42 -20.49
C THR A 1132 -0.11 48.66 -21.60
N LEU A 1133 0.11 47.35 -21.43
CA LEU A 1133 0.96 46.57 -22.32
C LEU A 1133 0.25 46.07 -23.58
N PHE A 1134 -1.07 45.83 -23.53
CA PHE A 1134 -1.79 45.19 -24.65
C PHE A 1134 -2.92 46.03 -25.25
N LEU A 1135 -3.52 46.95 -24.49
CA LEU A 1135 -4.67 47.75 -24.95
C LEU A 1135 -4.33 49.24 -25.13
N GLY A 1136 -3.07 49.59 -25.35
CA GLY A 1136 -2.65 50.98 -25.60
C GLY A 1136 -2.88 51.95 -24.44
N GLY A 1137 -2.88 51.47 -23.19
CA GLY A 1137 -2.96 52.32 -21.99
C GLY A 1137 -4.17 53.26 -21.98
N TYR A 1138 -3.89 54.55 -21.80
CA TYR A 1138 -4.89 55.63 -21.72
C TYR A 1138 -5.43 56.10 -23.08
N HIS A 1139 -4.93 55.59 -24.21
CA HIS A 1139 -5.52 55.91 -25.52
C HIS A 1139 -6.94 55.32 -25.67
N ALA A 1140 -7.82 56.00 -26.38
CA ALA A 1140 -9.16 55.52 -26.68
C ALA A 1140 -9.12 54.20 -27.50
N PRO A 1141 -10.19 53.39 -27.46
CA PRO A 1141 -10.34 52.23 -28.34
C PRO A 1141 -10.63 52.64 -29.79
N TRP A 1142 -10.14 51.87 -30.77
CA TRP A 1142 -10.51 52.06 -32.17
C TRP A 1142 -12.00 51.73 -32.38
N PRO A 1143 -12.82 52.55 -33.07
CA PRO A 1143 -12.47 53.73 -33.88
C PRO A 1143 -12.57 55.09 -33.15
N PHE A 1144 -12.86 55.12 -31.84
CA PHE A 1144 -13.01 56.35 -31.05
C PHE A 1144 -11.73 57.20 -31.00
N THR A 1145 -10.57 56.62 -31.29
CA THR A 1145 -9.30 57.34 -31.47
C THR A 1145 -9.32 58.36 -32.60
N GLN A 1146 -10.19 58.20 -33.60
CA GLN A 1146 -10.26 59.04 -34.81
C GLN A 1146 -11.42 60.06 -34.76
N ILE A 1147 -12.20 60.09 -33.68
CA ILE A 1147 -13.35 60.97 -33.53
C ILE A 1147 -12.87 62.32 -32.94
N PHE A 1148 -13.31 63.44 -33.53
CA PHE A 1148 -12.92 64.83 -33.17
C PHE A 1148 -11.39 65.08 -33.17
N ASP A 1149 -10.67 64.75 -34.24
CA ASP A 1149 -9.21 64.98 -34.38
C ASP A 1149 -8.38 64.50 -33.18
N GLY A 1150 -8.78 63.38 -32.56
CA GLY A 1150 -8.07 62.80 -31.43
C GLY A 1150 -8.28 63.54 -30.09
N ALA A 1151 -9.25 64.45 -29.98
CA ALA A 1151 -9.57 65.17 -28.75
C ALA A 1151 -9.89 64.24 -27.56
N MET A 1152 -10.43 63.04 -27.82
CA MET A 1152 -10.71 62.03 -26.79
C MET A 1152 -9.46 61.33 -26.21
N ASN A 1153 -8.27 61.58 -26.78
CA ASN A 1153 -6.98 61.12 -26.27
C ASN A 1153 -6.23 62.18 -25.44
N GLN A 1154 -6.77 63.41 -25.35
CA GLN A 1154 -6.09 64.55 -24.73
C GLN A 1154 -6.69 64.89 -23.35
N GLY A 1155 -5.84 65.38 -22.45
CA GLY A 1155 -6.26 65.81 -21.12
C GLY A 1155 -6.82 64.68 -20.25
N TYR A 1156 -7.84 64.99 -19.44
CA TYR A 1156 -8.41 64.07 -18.45
C TYR A 1156 -9.21 62.90 -19.07
N TRP A 1157 -9.52 62.92 -20.38
CA TRP A 1157 -10.22 61.82 -21.05
C TRP A 1157 -9.45 60.51 -21.04
N GLY A 1158 -8.12 60.56 -20.97
CA GLY A 1158 -7.27 59.37 -20.86
C GLY A 1158 -7.59 58.53 -19.61
N ILE A 1159 -7.93 59.18 -18.49
CA ILE A 1159 -8.29 58.50 -17.23
C ILE A 1159 -9.54 57.64 -17.41
N LEU A 1160 -10.54 58.15 -18.14
CA LEU A 1160 -11.80 57.44 -18.36
C LEU A 1160 -11.55 56.15 -19.17
N TRP A 1161 -10.80 56.25 -20.26
CA TRP A 1161 -10.49 55.08 -21.10
C TRP A 1161 -9.63 54.06 -20.38
N PHE A 1162 -8.63 54.52 -19.64
CA PHE A 1162 -7.80 53.66 -18.81
C PHE A 1162 -8.65 52.91 -17.78
N LEU A 1163 -9.48 53.62 -17.01
CA LEU A 1163 -10.35 53.01 -16.00
C LEU A 1163 -11.35 52.03 -16.61
N LEU A 1164 -12.00 52.35 -17.73
CA LEU A 1164 -12.95 51.44 -18.38
C LEU A 1164 -12.31 50.11 -18.78
N LYS A 1165 -11.08 50.14 -19.30
CA LYS A 1165 -10.33 48.93 -19.68
C LYS A 1165 -9.88 48.12 -18.46
N VAL A 1166 -9.41 48.79 -17.40
CA VAL A 1166 -9.09 48.13 -16.13
C VAL A 1166 -10.34 47.47 -15.54
N MET A 1167 -11.48 48.17 -15.56
CA MET A 1167 -12.77 47.64 -15.10
C MET A 1167 -13.25 46.45 -15.94
N PHE A 1168 -12.93 46.42 -17.24
CA PHE A 1168 -13.21 45.26 -18.10
C PHE A 1168 -12.43 44.01 -17.68
N PHE A 1169 -11.13 44.12 -17.38
CA PHE A 1169 -10.36 42.99 -16.86
C PHE A 1169 -10.82 42.54 -15.47
N ILE A 1170 -11.16 43.48 -14.58
CA ILE A 1170 -11.77 43.15 -13.29
C ILE A 1170 -13.10 42.42 -13.47
N TRP A 1171 -13.93 42.83 -14.43
CA TRP A 1171 -15.14 42.09 -14.77
C TRP A 1171 -14.84 40.66 -15.26
N ILE A 1172 -13.77 40.46 -16.03
CA ILE A 1172 -13.32 39.11 -16.43
C ILE A 1172 -12.96 38.27 -15.21
N PHE A 1173 -12.20 38.79 -14.24
CA PHE A 1173 -11.90 38.08 -12.99
C PHE A 1173 -13.17 37.60 -12.27
N ILE A 1174 -14.15 38.51 -12.13
CA ILE A 1174 -15.41 38.22 -11.46
C ILE A 1174 -16.23 37.19 -12.26
N TRP A 1175 -16.23 37.29 -13.59
CA TRP A 1175 -16.92 36.35 -14.47
C TRP A 1175 -16.31 34.94 -14.43
N LEU A 1176 -14.99 34.82 -14.49
CA LEU A 1176 -14.29 33.55 -14.37
C LEU A 1176 -14.59 32.87 -13.03
N ARG A 1177 -14.56 33.63 -11.93
CA ARG A 1177 -14.96 33.15 -10.60
C ARG A 1177 -16.40 32.62 -10.55
N GLY A 1178 -17.32 33.30 -11.23
CA GLY A 1178 -18.73 32.92 -11.25
C GLY A 1178 -19.07 31.73 -12.16
N THR A 1179 -18.20 31.38 -13.10
CA THR A 1179 -18.52 30.40 -14.17
C THR A 1179 -17.65 29.15 -14.19
N LEU A 1180 -16.40 29.23 -13.75
CA LEU A 1180 -15.46 28.11 -13.82
C LEU A 1180 -15.28 27.41 -12.46
N PRO A 1181 -15.22 26.06 -12.43
CA PRO A 1181 -14.84 25.33 -11.22
C PRO A 1181 -13.35 25.53 -10.90
N ARG A 1182 -12.99 25.37 -9.63
CA ARG A 1182 -11.58 25.39 -9.18
C ARG A 1182 -10.78 24.27 -9.83
N MET A 1183 -9.55 24.57 -10.28
CA MET A 1183 -8.63 23.57 -10.84
C MET A 1183 -7.81 22.89 -9.74
N ARG A 1184 -7.52 21.59 -9.90
CA ARG A 1184 -6.65 20.83 -8.99
C ARG A 1184 -5.19 21.28 -9.13
N TYR A 1185 -4.43 21.23 -8.02
CA TYR A 1185 -3.04 21.71 -7.94
C TYR A 1185 -2.14 21.14 -9.05
N ASP A 1186 -2.13 19.83 -9.23
CA ASP A 1186 -1.33 19.12 -10.24
C ASP A 1186 -1.71 19.52 -11.68
N GLN A 1187 -3.00 19.66 -11.97
CA GLN A 1187 -3.50 20.06 -13.29
C GLN A 1187 -3.09 21.49 -13.61
N PHE A 1188 -3.17 22.38 -12.63
CA PHE A 1188 -2.76 23.76 -12.76
C PHE A 1188 -1.25 23.92 -12.92
N MET A 1189 -0.44 23.20 -12.14
CA MET A 1189 1.02 23.20 -12.28
C MET A 1189 1.46 22.62 -13.63
N ALA A 1190 0.85 21.51 -14.05
CA ALA A 1190 1.12 20.92 -15.37
C ALA A 1190 0.71 21.86 -16.51
N PHE A 1191 -0.36 22.63 -16.36
CA PHE A 1191 -0.80 23.61 -17.35
C PHE A 1191 0.24 24.72 -17.56
N GLY A 1192 0.78 25.29 -16.48
CA GLY A 1192 1.85 26.29 -16.54
C GLY A 1192 3.14 25.74 -17.16
N TRP A 1193 3.69 24.68 -16.56
CA TRP A 1193 5.00 24.14 -16.93
C TRP A 1193 5.03 23.40 -18.27
N LYS A 1194 4.00 22.60 -18.58
CA LYS A 1194 3.99 21.76 -19.79
C LYS A 1194 3.33 22.43 -20.99
N ARG A 1195 2.55 23.50 -20.80
CA ARG A 1195 1.84 24.18 -21.91
C ARG A 1195 2.23 25.65 -22.04
N LEU A 1196 1.97 26.49 -21.04
CA LEU A 1196 2.13 27.94 -21.18
C LEU A 1196 3.59 28.35 -21.45
N ILE A 1197 4.54 27.83 -20.66
CA ILE A 1197 5.97 28.17 -20.82
C ILE A 1197 6.51 27.74 -22.20
N PRO A 1198 6.35 26.47 -22.64
CA PRO A 1198 6.80 26.06 -23.97
C PRO A 1198 6.16 26.85 -25.11
N ILE A 1199 4.84 27.12 -25.04
CA ILE A 1199 4.15 27.93 -26.06
C ILE A 1199 4.73 29.34 -26.10
N SER A 1200 4.97 29.95 -24.93
CA SER A 1200 5.56 31.29 -24.86
C SER A 1200 6.97 31.33 -25.45
N LEU A 1201 7.83 30.34 -25.16
CA LEU A 1201 9.18 30.27 -25.71
C LEU A 1201 9.18 30.14 -27.24
N VAL A 1202 8.35 29.25 -27.79
CA VAL A 1202 8.19 29.11 -29.24
C VAL A 1202 7.69 30.40 -29.87
N TRP A 1203 6.74 31.08 -29.21
CA TRP A 1203 6.20 32.35 -29.68
C TRP A 1203 7.23 33.48 -29.67
N ILE A 1204 8.07 33.59 -28.63
CA ILE A 1204 9.16 34.57 -28.57
C ILE A 1204 10.12 34.38 -29.74
N VAL A 1205 10.55 33.13 -30.01
CA VAL A 1205 11.45 32.83 -31.14
C VAL A 1205 10.79 33.23 -32.46
N ALA A 1206 9.49 32.94 -32.63
CA ALA A 1206 8.74 33.33 -33.83
C ALA A 1206 8.69 34.86 -34.00
N VAL A 1207 8.34 35.61 -32.95
CA VAL A 1207 8.28 37.08 -32.98
C VAL A 1207 9.66 37.69 -33.20
N ALA A 1208 10.71 37.18 -32.56
CA ALA A 1208 12.08 37.62 -32.75
C ALA A 1208 12.57 37.39 -34.18
N THR A 1209 12.26 36.23 -34.76
CA THR A 1209 12.59 35.88 -36.16
C THR A 1209 11.87 36.80 -37.13
N VAL A 1210 10.56 37.03 -36.92
CA VAL A 1210 9.77 37.98 -37.71
C VAL A 1210 10.37 39.38 -37.63
N ARG A 1211 10.71 39.85 -36.43
CA ARG A 1211 11.29 41.17 -36.21
C ARG A 1211 12.65 41.31 -36.93
N ALA A 1212 13.52 40.32 -36.80
CA ALA A 1212 14.83 40.31 -37.48
C ALA A 1212 14.68 40.38 -39.00
N ILE A 1213 13.80 39.57 -39.60
CA ILE A 1213 13.54 39.57 -41.05
C ILE A 1213 12.96 40.92 -41.51
N THR A 1214 12.09 41.55 -40.71
CA THR A 1214 11.53 42.87 -41.05
C THR A 1214 12.55 44.01 -40.92
N LEU A 1215 13.53 43.90 -40.02
CA LEU A 1215 14.59 44.91 -39.83
C LEU A 1215 15.67 44.82 -40.91
N GLU A 1216 15.97 43.62 -41.43
CA GLU A 1216 16.93 43.40 -42.52
C GLU A 1216 16.36 43.65 -43.94
N GLY A 1217 15.14 44.20 -44.04
CA GLY A 1217 14.58 44.73 -45.29
C GLY A 1217 14.13 43.69 -46.33
N GLY A 1218 14.06 42.39 -45.98
CA GLY A 1218 13.88 41.31 -46.96
C GLY A 1218 12.44 41.02 -47.41
N ILE A 1219 11.40 41.34 -46.62
CA ILE A 1219 10.01 40.90 -46.91
C ILE A 1219 8.98 41.96 -46.49
N ASN A 1220 8.08 42.31 -47.40
CA ASN A 1220 6.98 43.25 -47.18
C ASN A 1220 6.00 42.74 -46.09
N ARG A 1221 5.55 43.59 -45.17
CA ARG A 1221 4.74 43.23 -43.98
C ARG A 1221 3.45 42.48 -44.33
N SER A 1222 2.87 42.78 -45.49
CA SER A 1222 1.70 42.12 -46.06
C SER A 1222 1.98 40.67 -46.50
N THR A 1223 3.15 40.40 -47.08
CA THR A 1223 3.56 39.06 -47.52
C THR A 1223 3.79 38.11 -46.34
N LEU A 1224 4.32 38.63 -45.23
CA LEU A 1224 4.53 37.88 -44.00
C LEU A 1224 3.20 37.49 -43.33
N LEU A 1225 2.23 38.42 -43.29
CA LEU A 1225 0.88 38.15 -42.76
C LEU A 1225 0.12 37.10 -43.59
N ILE A 1226 0.32 37.10 -44.91
CA ILE A 1226 -0.24 36.07 -45.81
C ILE A 1226 0.39 34.70 -45.53
N ALA A 1227 1.72 34.63 -45.34
CA ALA A 1227 2.41 33.38 -45.03
C ALA A 1227 1.98 32.79 -43.66
N ILE A 1228 1.80 33.64 -42.64
CA ILE A 1228 1.29 33.24 -41.32
C ILE A 1228 -0.16 32.78 -41.42
N GLY A 1229 -1.00 33.47 -42.20
CA GLY A 1229 -2.38 33.06 -42.48
C GLY A 1229 -2.47 31.69 -43.15
N ILE A 1230 -1.59 31.42 -44.12
CA ILE A 1230 -1.50 30.12 -44.80
C ILE A 1230 -1.06 29.01 -43.83
N LEU A 1231 -0.05 29.26 -43.00
CA LEU A 1231 0.40 28.30 -41.98
C LEU A 1231 -0.68 28.01 -40.93
N ALA A 1232 -1.44 29.02 -40.50
CA ALA A 1232 -2.55 28.85 -39.58
C ALA A 1232 -3.70 28.02 -40.18
N VAL A 1233 -4.01 28.22 -41.47
CA VAL A 1233 -5.00 27.40 -42.21
C VAL A 1233 -4.50 25.97 -42.38
N ILE A 1234 -3.23 25.75 -42.73
CA ILE A 1234 -2.64 24.42 -42.83
C ILE A 1234 -2.69 23.69 -41.48
N PHE A 1235 -2.34 24.38 -40.40
CA PHE A 1235 -2.42 23.83 -39.05
C PHE A 1235 -3.87 23.48 -38.66
N MET A 1236 -4.83 24.37 -38.95
CA MET A 1236 -6.25 24.12 -38.71
C MET A 1236 -6.79 22.93 -39.52
N VAL A 1237 -6.37 22.77 -40.78
CA VAL A 1237 -6.71 21.63 -41.64
C VAL A 1237 -6.09 20.33 -41.12
N LEU A 1238 -4.84 20.35 -40.63
CA LEU A 1238 -4.18 19.19 -40.02
C LEU A 1238 -4.86 18.76 -38.72
N VAL A 1239 -5.26 19.72 -37.87
CA VAL A 1239 -5.99 19.45 -36.62
C VAL A 1239 -7.41 18.90 -36.89
N LEU A 1240 -8.10 19.44 -37.90
CA LEU A 1240 -9.42 18.94 -38.31
C LEU A 1240 -9.33 17.56 -38.97
N ARG A 1241 -8.28 17.26 -39.74
CA ARG A 1241 -8.01 15.92 -40.28
C ARG A 1241 -7.68 14.91 -39.18
N GLY A 1242 -6.86 15.30 -38.20
CA GLY A 1242 -6.49 14.44 -37.05
C GLY A 1242 -7.67 14.02 -36.16
N ARG A 1243 -8.81 14.70 -36.24
CA ARG A 1243 -10.03 14.36 -35.48
C ARG A 1243 -10.97 13.37 -36.18
N THR A 1244 -10.68 12.93 -37.41
CA THR A 1244 -11.55 12.01 -38.15
C THR A 1244 -11.21 10.52 -38.03
N SER A 1245 -10.12 10.13 -37.33
CA SER A 1245 -9.71 8.72 -37.21
C SER A 1245 -9.96 8.05 -35.86
N HIS A 1246 -10.56 8.74 -34.87
CA HIS A 1246 -10.97 8.10 -33.61
C HIS A 1246 -12.48 8.26 -33.38
N ARG A 1247 -13.26 7.37 -34.00
CA ARG A 1247 -14.53 6.94 -33.40
C ARG A 1247 -14.19 6.02 -32.21
N PRO A 1248 -14.70 6.28 -31.00
CA PRO A 1248 -14.50 5.40 -29.87
C PRO A 1248 -15.25 4.08 -30.10
N ARG A 1249 -14.53 2.96 -30.00
CA ARG A 1249 -15.06 1.66 -29.57
C ARG A 1249 -14.69 1.48 -28.11
#